data_AF-A0A2V3TWZ2-F1
#
_entry.id   AF-A0A2V3TWZ2-F1
#
_cell.length_a   1.000
_cell.length_b   1.000
_cell.length_c   1.000
_cell.angle_alpha   90.00
_cell.angle_beta   90.00
_cell.angle_gamma   90.00
#
_symmetry.space_group_name_H-M   'P 1'
#
loop_
_entity.id
_entity.type
_entity.pdbx_description
1 polymer ?
#
loop_
_entity_poly.entity_id
_entity_poly.type
_entity_poly.pdbx_seq_one_letter_code
_entity_poly.pdbx_strand_id
1 'polypeptide(L)'
;MTRQVPDRLEADGVGYFLTSCPPILPAGHPLWRRCRFLRGSSTAHVRGYVARWLIRDGRLFLAGFGGNVAVSDGEAAWSRSRLGEEEPSRPIGMAEVYECTGPVPATWLSGDLRSHSVRCSTLRPHGETIPESFRLFRIVNGRVTADMRLSNREERVEIRQDEARALLDGQRAGEEIRLSRDGHRTSPVPGLFEMLAGGASGTAPADLAGLLWWAGPTDLEALAAGLEQIRDHDRRRWIAYAAGRIGTEAAPLADKLALALAATTDLDGVEALAYALAGIGAPAAFHLPAVIVRVEALCGPGHHSQVALMIERISAAGSEAIQSLLAALATARDANTHAMLAHALGRIGPTAIGPLVAAFRGAAQARQRATLARALGSIGPSAAPALGDLVEAVGAAADDPSRAAMAEALTAIGLRSPASLSPLRDALRASRDLWTLRRIVEAMASLGPVALPILLAEFEANQDPAARTALAEGLGEFGTEAGAAVASLGAAVGATEDAALGTALAEALRMIGAPAALLATAQIDAATLAPRASGSEAILRKIARGVIPSPAAIQGLAGLLAIYGESALGRHTAQLLGAMGAAAIGPLSAALESAPNEPVRLLILHALGLIGPAAVDAREALIGSLVEALAGAAEDRVRLQIVDDLRRIGPAPAAHLKTLVTVMRRSGFAPVQWRLGLVIAEIGAPAVAPLVALLEETSDEDRRRALGNALGRMGETAVDAAPALMAAMRTARDPRTREILASALRRTAMRLA
;
A
#
# COMPACT_ATOMS: atom_id res chain seq x y z
N MET A 1 -22.61 5.57 13.84
CA MET A 1 -22.44 5.99 12.43
C MET A 1 -23.77 6.53 11.95
N THR A 2 -23.85 7.80 11.56
CA THR A 2 -25.10 8.42 11.09
C THR A 2 -25.34 8.10 9.62
N ARG A 3 -26.60 7.93 9.24
CA ARG A 3 -27.04 7.56 7.89
C ARG A 3 -26.98 8.77 6.96
N GLN A 4 -26.72 8.54 5.66
CA GLN A 4 -26.80 9.58 4.62
C GLN A 4 -28.17 10.27 4.65
N VAL A 5 -28.20 11.61 4.63
CA VAL A 5 -29.43 12.39 4.48
C VAL A 5 -30.12 12.01 3.16
N PRO A 6 -31.38 11.55 3.21
CA PRO A 6 -32.09 11.05 2.04
C PRO A 6 -32.46 12.19 1.08
N ASP A 7 -32.55 11.85 -0.21
CA ASP A 7 -33.09 12.76 -1.22
C ASP A 7 -34.60 12.95 -1.00
N ARG A 8 -35.18 14.04 -1.50
CA ARG A 8 -36.64 14.22 -1.52
C ARG A 8 -37.20 13.70 -2.84
N LEU A 9 -38.33 13.01 -2.80
CA LEU A 9 -39.10 12.60 -3.96
C LEU A 9 -40.53 13.12 -3.81
N GLU A 10 -41.04 13.80 -4.82
CA GLU A 10 -42.46 14.17 -4.92
C GLU A 10 -43.13 13.28 -5.97
N ALA A 11 -44.26 12.66 -5.62
CA ALA A 11 -45.08 11.88 -6.55
C ALA A 11 -46.55 12.10 -6.23
N ASP A 12 -47.36 12.42 -7.24
CA ASP A 12 -48.80 12.71 -7.10
C ASP A 12 -49.11 13.82 -6.07
N GLY A 13 -48.25 14.83 -5.97
CA GLY A 13 -48.38 15.92 -4.98
C GLY A 13 -48.06 15.51 -3.53
N VAL A 14 -47.54 14.30 -3.31
CA VAL A 14 -47.13 13.79 -1.99
C VAL A 14 -45.62 13.70 -1.90
N GLY A 15 -45.06 14.22 -0.79
CA GLY A 15 -43.62 14.18 -0.51
C GLY A 15 -43.17 12.90 0.20
N TYR A 16 -42.05 12.36 -0.25
CA TYR A 16 -41.36 11.18 0.27
C TYR A 16 -39.86 11.45 0.45
N PHE A 17 -39.23 10.69 1.34
CA PHE A 17 -37.77 10.59 1.43
C PHE A 17 -37.29 9.37 0.64
N LEU A 18 -36.30 9.56 -0.22
CA LEU A 18 -35.77 8.55 -1.12
C LEU A 18 -34.51 7.92 -0.52
N THR A 19 -34.60 6.61 -0.28
CA THR A 19 -33.50 5.84 0.31
C THR A 19 -32.48 5.36 -0.73
N SER A 20 -32.88 5.30 -2.00
CA SER A 20 -32.10 4.68 -3.09
C SER A 20 -31.00 5.56 -3.70
N CYS A 21 -30.86 6.82 -3.25
CA CYS A 21 -29.76 7.74 -3.59
C CYS A 21 -29.30 7.71 -5.08
N PRO A 22 -30.22 7.88 -6.06
CA PRO A 22 -29.88 7.79 -7.48
C PRO A 22 -28.86 8.85 -7.92
N PRO A 23 -28.02 8.56 -8.93
CA PRO A 23 -27.01 9.48 -9.41
C PRO A 23 -27.64 10.67 -10.14
N ILE A 24 -27.14 11.87 -9.85
CA ILE A 24 -27.59 13.12 -10.45
C ILE A 24 -27.04 13.36 -11.85
N LEU A 25 -26.28 12.45 -12.45
CA LEU A 25 -25.78 12.53 -13.83
C LEU A 25 -25.57 11.09 -14.35
N PRO A 26 -25.61 10.85 -15.67
CA PRO A 26 -25.24 9.55 -16.25
C PRO A 26 -23.82 9.12 -15.87
N ALA A 27 -23.56 7.82 -15.85
CA ALA A 27 -22.21 7.30 -15.62
C ALA A 27 -21.23 7.80 -16.70
N GLY A 28 -20.05 8.28 -16.28
CA GLY A 28 -19.01 8.77 -17.17
C GLY A 28 -19.28 10.14 -17.81
N HIS A 29 -20.36 10.84 -17.42
CA HIS A 29 -20.65 12.18 -17.92
C HIS A 29 -19.52 13.18 -17.57
N PRO A 30 -18.99 13.98 -18.52
CA PRO A 30 -17.86 14.90 -18.27
C PRO A 30 -18.10 15.88 -17.12
N LEU A 31 -19.36 16.34 -16.98
CA LEU A 31 -19.76 17.27 -15.93
C LEU A 31 -19.65 16.72 -14.49
N TRP A 32 -19.40 15.42 -14.28
CA TRP A 32 -19.09 14.90 -12.94
C TRP A 32 -17.85 15.56 -12.32
N ARG A 33 -16.92 16.11 -13.13
CA ARG A 33 -15.77 16.88 -12.62
C ARG A 33 -16.18 18.17 -11.91
N ARG A 34 -17.30 18.76 -12.32
CA ARG A 34 -17.90 19.92 -11.65
C ARG A 34 -18.57 19.52 -10.32
N CYS A 35 -18.80 18.24 -10.08
CA CYS A 35 -19.52 17.67 -8.93
C CYS A 35 -18.60 17.04 -7.87
N ARG A 36 -17.43 17.65 -7.58
CA ARG A 36 -16.55 17.26 -6.47
C ARG A 36 -17.06 17.84 -5.15
N PHE A 37 -18.17 17.31 -4.66
CA PHE A 37 -18.82 17.82 -3.46
C PHE A 37 -17.96 17.64 -2.22
N LEU A 38 -17.85 18.69 -1.41
CA LEU A 38 -17.28 18.64 -0.08
C LEU A 38 -18.19 17.83 0.83
N ARG A 39 -17.60 16.94 1.64
CA ARG A 39 -18.36 16.26 2.69
C ARG A 39 -18.79 17.31 3.72
N GLY A 40 -20.05 17.27 4.13
CA GLY A 40 -20.52 18.16 5.18
C GLY A 40 -19.80 17.91 6.52
N SER A 41 -19.80 18.90 7.41
CA SER A 41 -19.28 18.78 8.78
C SER A 41 -19.98 17.69 9.60
N SER A 42 -21.15 17.24 9.15
CA SER A 42 -21.87 16.09 9.67
C SER A 42 -21.58 14.81 8.88
N THR A 43 -21.31 13.74 9.62
CA THR A 43 -21.17 12.37 9.09
C THR A 43 -22.43 11.86 8.37
N ALA A 44 -23.57 12.55 8.51
CA ALA A 44 -24.81 12.25 7.79
C ALA A 44 -24.84 12.80 6.35
N HIS A 45 -23.89 13.62 5.92
CA HIS A 45 -23.82 14.20 4.57
C HIS A 45 -22.65 13.65 3.76
N VAL A 46 -22.53 12.32 3.69
CA VAL A 46 -21.42 11.60 3.04
C VAL A 46 -21.27 11.95 1.56
N ARG A 47 -22.38 12.10 0.82
CA ARG A 47 -22.36 12.50 -0.60
C ARG A 47 -22.04 13.98 -0.83
N GLY A 48 -22.13 14.83 0.20
CA GLY A 48 -21.92 16.28 0.08
C GLY A 48 -23.04 17.07 -0.61
N TYR A 49 -24.09 16.38 -1.10
CA TYR A 49 -25.28 17.00 -1.70
C TYR A 49 -26.57 16.28 -1.29
N VAL A 50 -27.70 16.94 -1.52
CA VAL A 50 -29.06 16.36 -1.46
C VAL A 50 -29.80 16.71 -2.74
N ALA A 51 -30.54 15.77 -3.30
CA ALA A 51 -31.34 15.95 -4.51
C ALA A 51 -32.85 15.97 -4.22
N ARG A 52 -33.59 16.59 -5.15
CA ARG A 52 -35.04 16.61 -5.24
C ARG A 52 -35.45 15.95 -6.55
N TRP A 53 -36.31 14.97 -6.44
CA TRP A 53 -36.84 14.17 -7.54
C TRP A 53 -38.35 14.40 -7.63
N LEU A 54 -38.87 14.31 -8.85
CA LEU A 54 -40.29 14.44 -9.13
C LEU A 54 -40.73 13.28 -10.01
N ILE A 55 -41.87 12.65 -9.69
CA ILE A 55 -42.59 11.77 -10.61
C ILE A 55 -43.82 12.51 -11.10
N ARG A 56 -43.89 12.71 -12.42
CA ARG A 56 -45.02 13.36 -13.10
C ARG A 56 -45.29 12.63 -14.40
N ASP A 57 -46.57 12.37 -14.70
CA ASP A 57 -47.00 11.70 -15.94
C ASP A 57 -46.26 10.37 -16.20
N GLY A 58 -46.06 9.58 -15.14
CA GLY A 58 -45.36 8.28 -15.21
C GLY A 58 -43.86 8.39 -15.50
N ARG A 59 -43.23 9.55 -15.30
CA ARG A 59 -41.79 9.77 -15.55
C ARG A 59 -41.09 10.38 -14.36
N LEU A 60 -39.84 9.99 -14.17
CA LEU A 60 -38.93 10.51 -13.14
C LEU A 60 -38.14 11.71 -13.67
N PHE A 61 -38.05 12.75 -12.85
CA PHE A 61 -37.32 13.97 -13.12
C PHE A 61 -36.37 14.28 -11.97
N LEU A 62 -35.18 14.79 -12.31
CA LEU A 62 -34.35 15.52 -11.36
C LEU A 62 -34.86 16.97 -11.33
N ALA A 63 -35.53 17.33 -10.23
CA ALA A 63 -36.14 18.65 -10.05
C ALA A 63 -35.17 19.66 -9.40
N GLY A 64 -34.09 19.17 -8.79
CA GLY A 64 -33.01 20.01 -8.31
C GLY A 64 -32.02 19.23 -7.45
N PHE A 65 -30.85 19.80 -7.22
CA PHE A 65 -29.94 19.34 -6.18
C PHE A 65 -29.14 20.54 -5.67
N GLY A 66 -28.54 20.40 -4.50
CA GLY A 66 -27.68 21.43 -3.92
C GLY A 66 -26.57 20.81 -3.10
N GLY A 67 -25.36 21.33 -3.28
CA GLY A 67 -24.17 20.97 -2.51
C GLY A 67 -23.05 21.97 -2.75
N ASN A 68 -22.02 21.93 -1.90
CA ASN A 68 -20.87 22.82 -2.00
C ASN A 68 -19.68 22.06 -2.60
N VAL A 69 -18.90 22.73 -3.45
CA VAL A 69 -17.64 22.21 -4.00
C VAL A 69 -16.49 23.12 -3.60
N ALA A 70 -15.28 22.57 -3.53
CA ALA A 70 -14.07 23.34 -3.25
C ALA A 70 -13.82 24.41 -4.32
N VAL A 71 -13.32 25.58 -3.91
CA VAL A 71 -12.93 26.66 -4.81
C VAL A 71 -11.50 26.49 -5.35
N SER A 72 -10.63 25.72 -4.67
CA SER A 72 -9.26 25.46 -5.13
C SER A 72 -9.07 24.13 -5.86
N ASP A 73 -8.21 24.12 -6.88
CA ASP A 73 -7.84 22.91 -7.61
C ASP A 73 -7.05 21.91 -6.73
N GLY A 74 -7.74 20.82 -6.38
CA GLY A 74 -7.22 19.46 -6.22
C GLY A 74 -6.19 19.19 -5.10
N GLU A 75 -5.02 19.80 -5.15
CA GLU A 75 -3.87 19.40 -4.31
C GLU A 75 -3.74 20.20 -3.02
N ALA A 76 -4.14 21.48 -3.02
CA ALA A 76 -4.10 22.32 -1.81
C ALA A 76 -5.24 22.01 -0.81
N ALA A 77 -6.27 21.28 -1.25
CA ALA A 77 -7.46 20.94 -0.47
C ALA A 77 -7.15 19.94 0.66
N TRP A 78 -6.38 18.90 0.34
CA TRP A 78 -6.05 17.82 1.29
C TRP A 78 -5.12 18.28 2.42
N SER A 79 -4.25 19.25 2.17
CA SER A 79 -3.30 19.76 3.17
C SER A 79 -3.94 20.71 4.18
N ARG A 80 -4.89 21.56 3.76
CA ARG A 80 -5.57 22.52 4.66
C ARG A 80 -6.58 21.87 5.60
N SER A 81 -7.25 20.79 5.18
CA SER A 81 -8.17 20.03 6.05
C SER A 81 -7.47 19.43 7.28
N ARG A 82 -6.15 19.13 7.21
CA ARG A 82 -5.36 18.70 8.38
C ARG A 82 -5.04 19.81 9.38
N LEU A 83 -5.09 21.06 8.94
CA LEU A 83 -4.72 22.25 9.74
C LEU A 83 -5.95 22.91 10.39
N GLY A 84 -7.16 22.40 10.16
CA GLY A 84 -8.39 22.92 10.78
C GLY A 84 -8.93 24.21 10.15
N GLU A 85 -8.44 24.60 8.97
CA GLU A 85 -8.96 25.76 8.23
C GLU A 85 -10.18 25.36 7.38
N GLU A 86 -11.27 26.15 7.45
CA GLU A 86 -12.45 25.94 6.59
C GLU A 86 -12.08 26.20 5.12
N GLU A 87 -12.26 25.18 4.28
CA GLU A 87 -11.96 25.29 2.87
C GLU A 87 -12.97 26.22 2.17
N PRO A 88 -12.52 27.25 1.43
CA PRO A 88 -13.44 28.11 0.69
C PRO A 88 -14.23 27.26 -0.31
N SER A 89 -15.54 27.36 -0.22
CA SER A 89 -16.47 26.54 -1.01
C SER A 89 -17.49 27.39 -1.75
N ARG A 90 -18.00 26.89 -2.87
CA ARG A 90 -19.07 27.54 -3.64
C ARG A 90 -20.26 26.59 -3.81
N PRO A 91 -21.51 27.09 -3.72
CA PRO A 91 -22.69 26.29 -3.98
C PRO A 91 -22.81 25.98 -5.48
N ILE A 92 -23.28 24.77 -5.80
CA ILE A 92 -23.67 24.37 -7.15
C ILE A 92 -25.01 23.64 -7.13
N GLY A 93 -25.76 23.77 -8.22
CA GLY A 93 -27.04 23.10 -8.45
C GLY A 93 -27.35 22.93 -9.94
N MET A 94 -28.64 22.99 -10.29
CA MET A 94 -29.11 22.74 -11.66
C MET A 94 -28.48 23.70 -12.67
N ALA A 95 -28.40 25.00 -12.36
CA ALA A 95 -27.88 25.97 -13.31
C ALA A 95 -26.38 25.76 -13.59
N GLU A 96 -25.59 25.39 -12.57
CA GLU A 96 -24.14 25.25 -12.70
C GLU A 96 -23.71 23.92 -13.35
N VAL A 97 -24.55 22.87 -13.24
CA VAL A 97 -24.23 21.53 -13.77
C VAL A 97 -25.05 21.18 -15.00
N TYR A 98 -26.35 21.47 -15.00
CA TYR A 98 -27.24 21.16 -16.11
C TYR A 98 -27.45 22.32 -17.08
N GLU A 99 -27.00 23.53 -16.70
CA GLU A 99 -27.16 24.75 -17.49
C GLU A 99 -28.64 25.04 -17.82
N CYS A 100 -29.54 24.53 -16.96
CA CYS A 100 -30.98 24.74 -17.03
C CYS A 100 -31.57 24.99 -15.62
N THR A 101 -32.72 25.66 -15.57
CA THR A 101 -33.39 26.01 -14.31
C THR A 101 -34.59 25.12 -13.98
N GLY A 102 -35.14 24.44 -14.98
CA GLY A 102 -36.29 23.53 -14.84
C GLY A 102 -35.92 22.07 -14.55
N PRO A 103 -36.91 21.23 -14.20
CA PRO A 103 -36.70 19.80 -14.01
C PRO A 103 -36.25 19.10 -15.30
N VAL A 104 -35.25 18.22 -15.19
CA VAL A 104 -34.75 17.42 -16.32
C VAL A 104 -35.23 15.98 -16.22
N PRO A 105 -35.66 15.37 -17.34
CA PRO A 105 -36.07 13.98 -17.34
C PRO A 105 -34.88 13.07 -17.05
N ALA A 106 -35.02 12.17 -16.08
CA ALA A 106 -33.94 11.30 -15.62
C ALA A 106 -33.83 10.03 -16.48
N THR A 107 -33.69 10.19 -17.80
CA THR A 107 -33.78 9.09 -18.77
C THR A 107 -32.64 8.05 -18.64
N TRP A 108 -31.56 8.39 -17.94
CA TRP A 108 -30.42 7.50 -17.68
C TRP A 108 -30.65 6.55 -16.50
N LEU A 109 -31.75 6.69 -15.75
CA LEU A 109 -32.01 5.87 -14.57
C LEU A 109 -32.89 4.67 -14.89
N SER A 110 -32.41 3.49 -14.50
CA SER A 110 -33.18 2.25 -14.44
C SER A 110 -32.92 1.58 -13.09
N GLY A 111 -33.96 1.14 -12.40
CA GLY A 111 -33.87 0.49 -11.09
C GLY A 111 -35.09 0.71 -10.21
N ASP A 112 -35.10 0.03 -9.06
CA ASP A 112 -36.19 0.11 -8.09
C ASP A 112 -35.91 1.23 -7.06
N LEU A 113 -36.74 2.26 -7.07
CA LEU A 113 -36.70 3.38 -6.15
C LEU A 113 -37.54 3.08 -4.91
N ARG A 114 -36.88 3.12 -3.76
CA ARG A 114 -37.47 2.89 -2.44
C ARG A 114 -37.62 4.21 -1.70
N SER A 115 -38.84 4.58 -1.33
CA SER A 115 -39.10 5.79 -0.57
C SER A 115 -40.06 5.55 0.61
N HIS A 116 -40.00 6.45 1.59
CA HIS A 116 -40.88 6.44 2.75
C HIS A 116 -41.53 7.81 2.94
N SER A 117 -42.72 7.85 3.53
CA SER A 117 -43.47 9.09 3.73
C SER A 117 -42.72 10.07 4.62
N VAL A 118 -42.89 11.37 4.34
CA VAL A 118 -42.41 12.44 5.23
C VAL A 118 -43.20 12.44 6.55
N ARG A 119 -44.49 12.08 6.52
CA ARG A 119 -45.31 11.88 7.72
C ARG A 119 -44.84 10.65 8.49
N CYS A 120 -44.71 10.81 9.81
CA CYS A 120 -44.21 9.80 10.73
C CYS A 120 -45.12 9.72 11.96
N SER A 121 -45.43 8.51 12.43
CA SER A 121 -46.42 8.27 13.49
C SER A 121 -45.84 8.31 14.90
N THR A 122 -44.53 8.09 15.09
CA THR A 122 -43.87 8.03 16.41
C THR A 122 -42.34 8.26 16.31
N LEU A 123 -41.72 8.71 17.41
CA LEU A 123 -40.27 8.92 17.56
C LEU A 123 -39.72 7.88 18.55
N ARG A 124 -38.73 7.05 18.15
CA ARG A 124 -38.11 6.06 19.05
C ARG A 124 -37.12 6.72 20.02
N PRO A 125 -36.77 6.09 21.16
CA PRO A 125 -35.85 6.66 22.17
C PRO A 125 -34.46 7.09 21.64
N HIS A 126 -34.06 6.58 20.47
CA HIS A 126 -32.79 6.90 19.80
C HIS A 126 -32.92 7.98 18.73
N GLY A 127 -34.07 8.67 18.63
CA GLY A 127 -34.30 9.77 17.68
C GLY A 127 -34.79 9.33 16.28
N GLU A 128 -35.07 8.04 16.06
CA GLU A 128 -35.53 7.53 14.77
C GLU A 128 -37.05 7.74 14.58
N THR A 129 -37.44 8.38 13.48
CA THR A 129 -38.85 8.58 13.11
C THR A 129 -39.39 7.43 12.29
N ILE A 130 -40.55 6.89 12.68
CA ILE A 130 -41.20 5.77 11.97
C ILE A 130 -42.13 6.32 10.88
N PRO A 131 -41.87 6.05 9.59
CA PRO A 131 -42.73 6.57 8.51
C PRO A 131 -44.11 5.91 8.53
N GLU A 132 -45.17 6.64 8.22
CA GLU A 132 -46.53 6.08 8.16
C GLU A 132 -46.74 5.12 6.97
N SER A 133 -46.01 5.30 5.88
CA SER A 133 -46.13 4.48 4.68
C SER A 133 -44.86 4.47 3.84
N PHE A 134 -44.75 3.48 2.95
CA PHE A 134 -43.72 3.37 1.93
C PHE A 134 -44.32 3.52 0.53
N ARG A 135 -43.51 4.03 -0.39
CA ARG A 135 -43.82 4.05 -1.82
C ARG A 135 -42.63 3.48 -2.59
N LEU A 136 -42.92 2.55 -3.49
CA LEU A 136 -41.93 1.85 -4.29
C LEU A 136 -42.22 2.14 -5.76
N PHE A 137 -41.18 2.36 -6.57
CA PHE A 137 -41.31 2.57 -8.01
C PHE A 137 -40.28 1.73 -8.75
N ARG A 138 -40.69 1.09 -9.84
CA ARG A 138 -39.77 0.50 -10.81
C ARG A 138 -39.56 1.46 -11.96
N ILE A 139 -38.33 1.95 -12.10
CA ILE A 139 -37.95 2.86 -13.17
C ILE A 139 -37.21 2.11 -14.26
N VAL A 140 -37.58 2.33 -15.52
CA VAL A 140 -36.85 1.86 -16.70
C VAL A 140 -36.66 3.06 -17.63
N ASN A 141 -35.42 3.48 -17.83
CA ASN A 141 -35.01 4.65 -18.62
C ASN A 141 -35.80 5.91 -18.26
N GLY A 142 -35.93 6.18 -16.96
CA GLY A 142 -36.68 7.30 -16.40
C GLY A 142 -38.20 7.15 -16.41
N ARG A 143 -38.78 6.03 -16.87
CA ARG A 143 -40.24 5.78 -16.85
C ARG A 143 -40.64 4.89 -15.69
N VAL A 144 -41.72 5.22 -15.02
CA VAL A 144 -42.37 4.36 -14.02
C VAL A 144 -43.08 3.23 -14.76
N THR A 145 -42.66 1.99 -14.50
CA THR A 145 -43.23 0.78 -15.13
C THR A 145 -43.95 -0.12 -14.14
N ALA A 146 -43.83 0.17 -12.85
CA ALA A 146 -44.61 -0.40 -11.76
C ALA A 146 -44.48 0.54 -10.56
N ASP A 147 -45.51 0.65 -9.73
CA ASP A 147 -45.44 1.39 -8.48
C ASP A 147 -46.40 0.82 -7.43
N MET A 148 -46.00 0.88 -6.17
CA MET A 148 -46.76 0.29 -5.08
C MET A 148 -46.71 1.16 -3.82
N ARG A 149 -47.84 1.25 -3.12
CA ARG A 149 -47.97 1.93 -1.82
C ARG A 149 -48.24 0.93 -0.72
N LEU A 150 -47.49 1.04 0.38
CA LEU A 150 -47.61 0.15 1.54
C LEU A 150 -47.83 0.97 2.81
N SER A 151 -48.85 0.66 3.59
CA SER A 151 -49.00 1.22 4.95
C SER A 151 -47.99 0.56 5.89
N ASN A 152 -47.31 1.34 6.72
CA ASN A 152 -46.29 0.82 7.63
C ASN A 152 -46.88 0.32 8.96
N ARG A 153 -47.72 -0.72 8.90
CA ARG A 153 -48.37 -1.29 10.09
C ARG A 153 -47.41 -2.00 11.04
N GLU A 154 -46.26 -2.43 10.54
CA GLU A 154 -45.23 -3.13 11.30
C GLU A 154 -44.17 -2.19 11.91
N GLU A 155 -44.38 -0.88 11.82
CA GLU A 155 -43.49 0.14 12.40
C GLU A 155 -42.02 0.03 11.96
N ARG A 156 -41.79 -0.36 10.69
CA ARG A 156 -40.46 -0.51 10.09
C ARG A 156 -39.86 0.86 9.73
N VAL A 157 -38.54 1.00 9.81
CA VAL A 157 -37.86 2.25 9.42
C VAL A 157 -37.58 2.31 7.90
N GLU A 158 -37.41 1.15 7.25
CA GLU A 158 -37.14 1.04 5.81
C GLU A 158 -37.60 -0.30 5.21
N ILE A 159 -37.68 -0.36 3.88
CA ILE A 159 -37.88 -1.60 3.12
C ILE A 159 -36.55 -2.05 2.50
N ARG A 160 -36.22 -3.34 2.67
CA ARG A 160 -35.01 -3.95 2.10
C ARG A 160 -35.11 -4.02 0.58
N GLN A 161 -33.96 -3.97 -0.11
CA GLN A 161 -33.93 -3.94 -1.57
C GLN A 161 -34.56 -5.19 -2.21
N ASP A 162 -34.23 -6.38 -1.71
CA ASP A 162 -34.75 -7.64 -2.24
C ASP A 162 -36.27 -7.77 -2.02
N GLU A 163 -36.75 -7.31 -0.86
CA GLU A 163 -38.17 -7.28 -0.54
C GLU A 163 -38.93 -6.31 -1.44
N ALA A 164 -38.43 -5.10 -1.63
CA ALA A 164 -39.03 -4.12 -2.55
C ALA A 164 -39.10 -4.66 -3.98
N ARG A 165 -38.03 -5.33 -4.43
CA ARG A 165 -37.96 -5.95 -5.75
C ARG A 165 -39.01 -7.05 -5.90
N ALA A 166 -39.10 -7.96 -4.93
CA ALA A 166 -40.07 -9.06 -4.94
C ALA A 166 -41.53 -8.55 -4.98
N LEU A 167 -41.84 -7.50 -4.23
CA LEU A 167 -43.18 -6.91 -4.23
C LEU A 167 -43.55 -6.25 -5.56
N LEU A 168 -42.60 -5.51 -6.16
CA LEU A 168 -42.78 -4.91 -7.50
C LEU A 168 -42.86 -5.98 -8.60
N ASP A 169 -42.14 -7.09 -8.45
CA ASP A 169 -42.23 -8.26 -9.35
C ASP A 169 -43.61 -8.93 -9.24
N GLY A 170 -44.15 -9.08 -8.02
CA GLY A 170 -45.46 -9.68 -7.77
C GLY A 170 -46.64 -8.86 -8.33
N GLN A 171 -46.56 -7.53 -8.29
CA GLN A 171 -47.58 -6.64 -8.89
C GLN A 171 -47.62 -6.79 -10.42
N ARG A 172 -46.47 -6.97 -11.07
CA ARG A 172 -46.38 -7.22 -12.52
C ARG A 172 -47.03 -8.54 -12.96
N ALA A 173 -47.17 -9.53 -12.07
CA ALA A 173 -47.76 -10.83 -12.40
C ALA A 173 -49.30 -10.82 -12.42
N GLY A 174 -49.95 -9.80 -11.84
CA GLY A 174 -51.43 -9.68 -11.78
C GLY A 174 -52.06 -8.88 -12.93
N GLU A 175 -51.28 -8.09 -13.66
CA GLU A 175 -51.67 -7.41 -14.90
C GLU A 175 -50.81 -7.95 -16.05
N GLU A 176 -51.34 -8.91 -16.82
CA GLU A 176 -50.73 -9.28 -18.11
C GLU A 176 -50.78 -8.07 -19.04
N ILE A 177 -49.67 -7.32 -19.13
CA ILE A 177 -49.49 -6.33 -20.19
C ILE A 177 -48.15 -6.54 -20.88
N ARG A 178 -48.30 -6.84 -22.17
CA ARG A 178 -47.37 -6.63 -23.28
C ARG A 178 -46.33 -5.57 -22.95
N LEU A 179 -45.07 -5.98 -22.88
CA LEU A 179 -43.93 -5.08 -23.03
C LEU A 179 -44.11 -4.33 -24.36
N SER A 180 -44.66 -3.12 -24.33
CA SER A 180 -44.52 -2.19 -25.45
C SER A 180 -43.04 -1.85 -25.50
N ARG A 181 -42.27 -2.63 -26.27
CA ARG A 181 -41.07 -2.15 -26.94
C ARG A 181 -41.52 -0.94 -27.73
N ASP A 182 -41.26 0.25 -27.17
CA ASP A 182 -41.02 1.54 -27.83
C ASP A 182 -41.23 2.64 -26.79
N GLY A 183 -40.14 2.88 -26.05
CA GLY A 183 -40.09 3.74 -24.88
C GLY A 183 -39.82 5.21 -25.18
N HIS A 184 -39.75 5.61 -26.45
CA HIS A 184 -39.41 6.97 -26.87
C HIS A 184 -40.65 7.86 -26.93
N ARG A 185 -40.46 9.19 -26.97
CA ARG A 185 -41.55 10.01 -27.53
C ARG A 185 -41.77 9.47 -28.94
N THR A 186 -43.02 9.21 -29.31
CA THR A 186 -43.39 8.83 -30.69
C THR A 186 -43.36 10.03 -31.64
N SER A 187 -42.94 11.20 -31.15
CA SER A 187 -42.90 12.44 -31.90
C SER A 187 -41.70 13.28 -31.44
N PRO A 188 -41.06 14.02 -32.35
CA PRO A 188 -39.94 14.91 -32.05
C PRO A 188 -40.25 15.93 -30.95
N VAL A 189 -39.20 16.45 -30.31
CA VAL A 189 -39.31 17.58 -29.38
C VAL A 189 -39.79 18.81 -30.16
N PRO A 190 -40.97 19.38 -29.83
CA PRO A 190 -41.50 20.53 -30.55
C PRO A 190 -40.53 21.71 -30.50
N GLY A 191 -40.28 22.34 -31.66
CA GLY A 191 -39.39 23.50 -31.79
C GLY A 191 -37.90 23.18 -31.83
N LEU A 192 -37.48 21.94 -31.55
CA LEU A 192 -36.06 21.58 -31.48
C LEU A 192 -35.40 21.64 -32.87
N PHE A 193 -36.08 21.14 -33.90
CA PHE A 193 -35.56 21.15 -35.26
C PHE A 193 -35.39 22.59 -35.76
N GLU A 194 -36.39 23.44 -35.60
CA GLU A 194 -36.35 24.84 -36.01
C GLU A 194 -35.24 25.61 -35.27
N MET A 195 -35.05 25.33 -33.97
CA MET A 195 -33.97 25.95 -33.19
C MET A 195 -32.57 25.51 -33.63
N LEU A 196 -32.40 24.25 -34.01
CA LEU A 196 -31.11 23.72 -34.46
C LEU A 196 -30.80 24.06 -35.93
N ALA A 197 -31.83 24.11 -36.80
CA ALA A 197 -31.70 24.40 -38.22
C ALA A 197 -31.73 25.91 -38.56
N GLY A 198 -32.33 26.75 -37.72
CA GLY A 198 -32.54 28.18 -37.97
C GLY A 198 -31.34 29.08 -37.69
N GLY A 199 -30.15 28.52 -37.40
CA GLY A 199 -28.96 29.30 -37.06
C GLY A 199 -29.21 30.19 -35.83
N ALA A 200 -29.44 29.58 -34.66
CA ALA A 200 -29.87 30.19 -33.40
C ALA A 200 -29.21 31.55 -33.00
N SER A 201 -29.58 32.67 -33.63
CA SER A 201 -29.01 33.99 -33.35
C SER A 201 -29.79 34.79 -32.31
N GLY A 202 -30.75 34.18 -31.59
CA GLY A 202 -31.56 34.87 -30.59
C GLY A 202 -32.11 34.04 -29.42
N THR A 203 -31.81 32.74 -29.33
CA THR A 203 -32.34 31.85 -28.28
C THR A 203 -31.42 31.80 -27.07
N ALA A 204 -31.98 31.91 -25.86
CA ALA A 204 -31.21 31.79 -24.63
C ALA A 204 -30.57 30.40 -24.57
N PRO A 205 -29.25 30.29 -24.31
CA PRO A 205 -28.55 29.01 -24.31
C PRO A 205 -29.18 27.96 -23.35
N ALA A 206 -29.70 28.40 -22.20
CA ALA A 206 -30.39 27.54 -21.22
C ALA A 206 -31.68 26.88 -21.76
N ASP A 207 -32.41 27.53 -22.66
CA ASP A 207 -33.65 26.99 -23.23
C ASP A 207 -33.35 25.84 -24.19
N LEU A 208 -32.29 25.99 -25.01
CA LEU A 208 -31.82 24.93 -25.90
C LEU A 208 -31.29 23.73 -25.11
N ALA A 209 -30.48 23.96 -24.06
CA ALA A 209 -30.01 22.90 -23.19
C ALA A 209 -31.20 22.12 -22.57
N GLY A 210 -32.22 22.85 -22.09
CA GLY A 210 -33.45 22.26 -21.57
C GLY A 210 -34.19 21.37 -22.59
N LEU A 211 -34.33 21.82 -23.84
CA LEU A 211 -34.96 21.02 -24.90
C LEU A 211 -34.13 19.78 -25.28
N LEU A 212 -32.80 19.91 -25.32
CA LEU A 212 -31.89 18.80 -25.65
C LEU A 212 -31.90 17.69 -24.58
N TRP A 213 -32.26 17.98 -23.33
CA TRP A 213 -32.53 16.95 -22.31
C TRP A 213 -33.77 16.11 -22.62
N TRP A 214 -34.66 16.58 -23.48
CA TRP A 214 -35.84 15.84 -23.94
C TRP A 214 -35.63 15.08 -25.25
N ALA A 215 -34.52 15.35 -25.95
CA ALA A 215 -34.23 14.69 -27.22
C ALA A 215 -34.12 13.17 -27.06
N GLY A 216 -34.70 12.45 -28.02
CA GLY A 216 -34.69 11.00 -28.16
C GLY A 216 -34.35 10.57 -29.58
N PRO A 217 -34.52 9.28 -29.93
CA PRO A 217 -34.21 8.76 -31.27
C PRO A 217 -35.03 9.36 -32.42
N THR A 218 -36.19 9.94 -32.13
CA THR A 218 -37.00 10.66 -33.13
C THR A 218 -36.39 12.00 -33.54
N ASP A 219 -35.43 12.52 -32.76
CA ASP A 219 -34.83 13.84 -32.97
C ASP A 219 -33.47 13.78 -33.70
N LEU A 220 -33.02 12.60 -34.13
CA LEU A 220 -31.69 12.42 -34.70
C LEU A 220 -31.43 13.31 -35.93
N GLU A 221 -32.45 13.56 -36.75
CA GLU A 221 -32.33 14.47 -37.90
C GLU A 221 -32.06 15.92 -37.47
N ALA A 222 -32.76 16.40 -36.43
CA ALA A 222 -32.54 17.72 -35.85
C ALA A 222 -31.12 17.84 -35.26
N LEU A 223 -30.69 16.83 -34.51
CA LEU A 223 -29.35 16.79 -33.92
C LEU A 223 -28.26 16.75 -35.00
N ALA A 224 -28.46 15.99 -36.08
CA ALA A 224 -27.57 15.93 -37.22
C ALA A 224 -27.41 17.30 -37.90
N ALA A 225 -28.54 17.99 -38.18
CA ALA A 225 -28.53 19.32 -38.76
C ALA A 225 -27.80 20.33 -37.85
N GLY A 226 -28.06 20.26 -36.54
CA GLY A 226 -27.39 21.10 -35.54
C GLY A 226 -25.87 20.92 -35.51
N LEU A 227 -25.36 19.68 -35.55
CA LEU A 227 -23.91 19.41 -35.59
C LEU A 227 -23.22 20.02 -36.81
N GLU A 228 -23.91 20.07 -37.95
CA GLU A 228 -23.36 20.60 -39.20
C GLU A 228 -23.40 22.13 -39.27
N GLN A 229 -24.53 22.72 -38.89
CA GLN A 229 -24.80 24.13 -39.13
C GLN A 229 -24.30 25.03 -38.00
N ILE A 230 -24.41 24.58 -36.74
CA ILE A 230 -24.00 25.37 -35.59
C ILE A 230 -22.48 25.28 -35.47
N ARG A 231 -21.79 26.43 -35.40
CA ARG A 231 -20.32 26.50 -35.18
C ARG A 231 -19.93 26.75 -33.73
N ASP A 232 -20.88 27.21 -32.91
CA ASP A 232 -20.71 27.48 -31.49
C ASP A 232 -20.36 26.21 -30.70
N HIS A 233 -19.27 26.25 -29.93
CA HIS A 233 -18.73 25.10 -29.23
C HIS A 233 -19.65 24.62 -28.09
N ASP A 234 -20.25 25.54 -27.33
CA ASP A 234 -21.13 25.21 -26.21
C ASP A 234 -22.42 24.52 -26.68
N ARG A 235 -23.01 24.98 -27.78
CA ARG A 235 -24.19 24.33 -28.36
C ARG A 235 -23.89 22.94 -28.92
N ARG A 236 -22.74 22.76 -29.59
CA ARG A 236 -22.29 21.44 -30.06
C ARG A 236 -22.08 20.48 -28.89
N ARG A 237 -21.52 20.98 -27.79
CA ARG A 237 -21.33 20.22 -26.54
C ARG A 237 -22.66 19.65 -26.04
N TRP A 238 -23.73 20.43 -26.04
CA TRP A 238 -25.06 19.95 -25.62
C TRP A 238 -25.69 18.94 -26.57
N ILE A 239 -25.53 19.15 -27.88
CA ILE A 239 -26.00 18.17 -28.87
C ILE A 239 -25.27 16.83 -28.66
N ALA A 240 -23.97 16.89 -28.38
CA ALA A 240 -23.18 15.71 -28.05
C ALA A 240 -23.67 15.02 -26.75
N TYR A 241 -23.97 15.76 -25.69
CA TYR A 241 -24.55 15.19 -24.46
C TYR A 241 -25.89 14.51 -24.72
N ALA A 242 -26.76 15.11 -25.54
CA ALA A 242 -28.03 14.52 -25.95
C ALA A 242 -27.81 13.20 -26.70
N ALA A 243 -26.94 13.20 -27.72
CA ALA A 243 -26.60 12.00 -28.49
C ALA A 243 -26.02 10.88 -27.61
N GLY A 244 -25.10 11.21 -26.71
CA GLY A 244 -24.50 10.23 -25.79
C GLY A 244 -25.50 9.62 -24.82
N ARG A 245 -26.52 10.38 -24.41
CA ARG A 245 -27.61 9.92 -23.55
C ARG A 245 -28.64 9.08 -24.30
N ILE A 246 -28.89 9.36 -25.57
CA ILE A 246 -29.69 8.48 -26.46
C ILE A 246 -29.01 7.11 -26.59
N GLY A 247 -27.67 7.09 -26.63
CA GLY A 247 -26.90 5.85 -26.60
C GLY A 247 -26.81 5.17 -27.97
N THR A 248 -26.95 3.85 -28.02
CA THR A 248 -26.76 3.04 -29.25
C THR A 248 -27.68 3.46 -30.40
N GLU A 249 -28.88 3.96 -30.11
CA GLU A 249 -29.83 4.41 -31.13
C GLU A 249 -29.36 5.68 -31.85
N ALA A 250 -28.40 6.42 -31.30
CA ALA A 250 -27.76 7.56 -31.96
C ALA A 250 -26.65 7.14 -32.94
N ALA A 251 -26.50 5.85 -33.27
CA ALA A 251 -25.53 5.36 -34.26
C ALA A 251 -25.51 6.15 -35.59
N PRO A 252 -26.63 6.61 -36.18
CA PRO A 252 -26.61 7.43 -37.40
C PRO A 252 -25.85 8.76 -37.26
N LEU A 253 -25.57 9.22 -36.04
CA LEU A 253 -24.82 10.44 -35.77
C LEU A 253 -23.30 10.22 -35.64
N ALA A 254 -22.83 8.96 -35.60
CA ALA A 254 -21.44 8.64 -35.25
C ALA A 254 -20.42 9.36 -36.15
N ASP A 255 -20.61 9.32 -37.48
CA ASP A 255 -19.70 9.98 -38.43
C ASP A 255 -19.71 11.50 -38.29
N LYS A 256 -20.89 12.10 -38.10
CA LYS A 256 -21.01 13.56 -37.90
C LYS A 256 -20.38 14.00 -36.58
N LEU A 257 -20.52 13.21 -35.51
CA LEU A 257 -19.87 13.45 -34.23
C LEU A 257 -18.35 13.33 -34.33
N ALA A 258 -17.83 12.34 -35.07
CA ALA A 258 -16.40 12.19 -35.30
C ALA A 258 -15.82 13.36 -36.14
N LEU A 259 -16.54 13.80 -37.16
CA LEU A 259 -16.18 15.01 -37.93
C LEU A 259 -16.19 16.26 -37.05
N ALA A 260 -17.20 16.43 -36.20
CA ALA A 260 -17.28 17.54 -35.26
C ALA A 260 -16.14 17.48 -34.23
N LEU A 261 -15.77 16.29 -33.75
CA LEU A 261 -14.66 16.07 -32.82
C LEU A 261 -13.32 16.53 -33.42
N ALA A 262 -13.07 16.16 -34.68
CA ALA A 262 -11.87 16.58 -35.39
C ALA A 262 -11.78 18.10 -35.56
N ALA A 263 -12.92 18.77 -35.78
CA ALA A 263 -12.99 20.22 -35.94
C ALA A 263 -12.97 21.01 -34.62
N THR A 264 -13.16 20.37 -33.46
CA THR A 264 -13.32 21.05 -32.17
C THR A 264 -11.98 21.22 -31.47
N THR A 265 -11.63 22.45 -31.09
CA THR A 265 -10.38 22.79 -30.36
C THR A 265 -10.58 22.96 -28.86
N ASP A 266 -11.81 23.19 -28.42
CA ASP A 266 -12.16 23.34 -27.02
C ASP A 266 -12.17 22.00 -26.26
N LEU A 267 -11.67 22.02 -25.03
CA LEU A 267 -11.56 20.85 -24.16
C LEU A 267 -12.93 20.28 -23.81
N ASP A 268 -13.87 21.13 -23.37
CA ASP A 268 -15.21 20.72 -22.95
C ASP A 268 -16.00 20.10 -24.12
N GLY A 269 -15.86 20.68 -25.32
CA GLY A 269 -16.43 20.16 -26.56
C GLY A 269 -15.85 18.81 -26.97
N VAL A 270 -14.52 18.64 -26.88
CA VAL A 270 -13.86 17.34 -27.15
C VAL A 270 -14.30 16.27 -26.16
N GLU A 271 -14.37 16.58 -24.87
CA GLU A 271 -14.88 15.64 -23.86
C GLU A 271 -16.34 15.26 -24.11
N ALA A 272 -17.19 16.21 -24.50
CA ALA A 272 -18.60 15.93 -24.81
C ALA A 272 -18.79 15.08 -26.06
N LEU A 273 -18.05 15.36 -27.13
CA LEU A 273 -18.10 14.59 -28.38
C LEU A 273 -17.53 13.19 -28.19
N ALA A 274 -16.43 13.05 -27.44
CA ALA A 274 -15.90 11.75 -27.04
C ALA A 274 -16.90 10.97 -26.16
N TYR A 275 -17.55 11.65 -25.19
CA TYR A 275 -18.62 11.06 -24.40
C TYR A 275 -19.81 10.62 -25.28
N ALA A 276 -20.17 11.37 -26.31
CA ALA A 276 -21.25 11.01 -27.23
C ALA A 276 -20.93 9.73 -28.01
N LEU A 277 -19.72 9.63 -28.57
CA LEU A 277 -19.24 8.45 -29.29
C LEU A 277 -19.10 7.24 -28.35
N ALA A 278 -18.61 7.44 -27.12
CA ALA A 278 -18.65 6.42 -26.07
C ALA A 278 -20.10 6.00 -25.78
N GLY A 279 -21.00 6.97 -25.68
CA GLY A 279 -22.45 6.87 -25.56
C GLY A 279 -23.06 5.82 -26.51
N ILE A 280 -22.76 5.98 -27.79
CA ILE A 280 -23.20 5.10 -28.88
C ILE A 280 -22.65 3.68 -28.73
N GLY A 281 -21.40 3.53 -28.28
CA GLY A 281 -20.79 2.23 -28.01
C GLY A 281 -20.32 1.52 -29.28
N ALA A 282 -20.64 0.23 -29.42
CA ALA A 282 -20.11 -0.63 -30.49
C ALA A 282 -20.31 -0.08 -31.92
N PRO A 283 -21.46 0.53 -32.30
CA PRO A 283 -21.61 1.12 -33.62
C PRO A 283 -20.63 2.27 -33.92
N ALA A 284 -20.07 2.92 -32.89
CA ALA A 284 -19.06 3.96 -33.03
C ALA A 284 -17.62 3.44 -32.88
N ALA A 285 -17.41 2.12 -32.79
CA ALA A 285 -16.08 1.54 -32.52
C ALA A 285 -15.02 1.93 -33.56
N PHE A 286 -15.42 2.08 -34.83
CA PHE A 286 -14.55 2.53 -35.90
C PHE A 286 -13.88 3.88 -35.61
N HIS A 287 -14.55 4.77 -34.86
CA HIS A 287 -14.06 6.10 -34.54
C HIS A 287 -13.14 6.15 -33.31
N LEU A 288 -12.94 5.03 -32.60
CA LEU A 288 -12.10 4.97 -31.39
C LEU A 288 -10.67 5.53 -31.62
N PRO A 289 -9.94 5.20 -32.71
CA PRO A 289 -8.61 5.77 -32.94
C PRO A 289 -8.62 7.30 -33.03
N ALA A 290 -9.61 7.86 -33.73
CA ALA A 290 -9.76 9.31 -33.87
C ALA A 290 -10.08 9.97 -32.52
N VAL A 291 -10.91 9.33 -31.69
CA VAL A 291 -11.19 9.79 -30.34
C VAL A 291 -9.93 9.83 -29.50
N ILE A 292 -9.15 8.74 -29.46
CA ILE A 292 -7.92 8.66 -28.68
C ILE A 292 -6.93 9.76 -29.10
N VAL A 293 -6.64 9.87 -30.39
CA VAL A 293 -5.69 10.87 -30.91
C VAL A 293 -6.12 12.28 -30.52
N ARG A 294 -7.42 12.59 -30.66
CA ARG A 294 -7.91 13.94 -30.37
C ARG A 294 -7.86 14.25 -28.89
N VAL A 295 -8.27 13.30 -28.07
CA VAL A 295 -8.42 13.43 -26.64
C VAL A 295 -7.03 13.51 -25.96
N GLU A 296 -6.10 12.62 -26.33
CA GLU A 296 -4.70 12.65 -25.84
C GLU A 296 -3.99 13.96 -26.20
N ALA A 297 -4.23 14.50 -27.39
CA ALA A 297 -3.62 15.76 -27.82
C ALA A 297 -4.06 16.99 -27.01
N LEU A 298 -5.23 16.94 -26.35
CA LEU A 298 -5.83 18.11 -25.69
C LEU A 298 -5.87 18.03 -24.15
N CYS A 299 -6.09 16.85 -23.54
CA CYS A 299 -6.32 16.79 -22.09
C CYS A 299 -5.18 16.19 -21.24
N GLY A 300 -4.06 15.80 -21.84
CA GLY A 300 -2.84 15.38 -21.11
C GLY A 300 -2.97 14.07 -20.31
N PRO A 301 -1.88 13.59 -19.70
CA PRO A 301 -1.83 12.28 -19.04
C PRO A 301 -2.68 12.29 -17.75
N GLY A 302 -3.82 11.59 -17.78
CA GLY A 302 -4.68 11.37 -16.61
C GLY A 302 -6.16 11.76 -16.75
N HIS A 303 -6.57 12.34 -17.88
CA HIS A 303 -7.85 13.07 -17.97
C HIS A 303 -8.85 12.55 -19.02
N HIS A 304 -8.90 11.25 -19.32
CA HIS A 304 -9.74 10.78 -20.43
C HIS A 304 -10.66 9.64 -20.04
N SER A 305 -11.46 9.90 -19.00
CA SER A 305 -12.60 9.08 -18.58
C SER A 305 -13.51 8.65 -19.75
N GLN A 306 -13.55 9.44 -20.82
CA GLN A 306 -14.33 9.18 -22.02
C GLN A 306 -13.70 8.11 -22.91
N VAL A 307 -12.37 8.09 -23.05
CA VAL A 307 -11.66 6.99 -23.74
C VAL A 307 -11.87 5.69 -22.97
N ALA A 308 -11.78 5.75 -21.64
CA ALA A 308 -12.07 4.59 -20.78
C ALA A 308 -13.49 4.06 -20.97
N LEU A 309 -14.48 4.96 -20.89
CA LEU A 309 -15.88 4.62 -21.10
C LEU A 309 -16.11 4.04 -22.50
N MET A 310 -15.48 4.61 -23.53
CA MET A 310 -15.62 4.15 -24.91
C MET A 310 -15.04 2.74 -25.08
N ILE A 311 -13.83 2.49 -24.57
CA ILE A 311 -13.20 1.18 -24.60
C ILE A 311 -14.08 0.16 -23.87
N GLU A 312 -14.58 0.47 -22.68
CA GLU A 312 -15.47 -0.41 -21.92
C GLU A 312 -16.72 -0.79 -22.72
N ARG A 313 -17.42 0.20 -23.29
CA ARG A 313 -18.66 -0.02 -24.05
C ARG A 313 -18.44 -0.75 -25.36
N ILE A 314 -17.33 -0.49 -26.06
CA ILE A 314 -16.94 -1.22 -27.27
C ILE A 314 -16.58 -2.67 -26.92
N SER A 315 -15.83 -2.88 -25.83
CA SER A 315 -15.40 -4.22 -25.40
C SER A 315 -16.57 -5.13 -25.04
N ALA A 316 -17.70 -4.56 -24.65
CA ALA A 316 -18.94 -5.32 -24.41
C ALA A 316 -19.48 -6.01 -25.68
N ALA A 317 -19.06 -5.60 -26.88
CA ALA A 317 -19.40 -6.27 -28.15
C ALA A 317 -18.52 -7.50 -28.45
N GLY A 318 -17.55 -7.82 -27.59
CA GLY A 318 -16.73 -9.03 -27.74
C GLY A 318 -15.89 -9.02 -29.02
N SER A 319 -15.99 -10.07 -29.83
CA SER A 319 -15.11 -10.29 -31.00
C SER A 319 -15.23 -9.23 -32.09
N GLU A 320 -16.38 -8.55 -32.21
CA GLU A 320 -16.59 -7.50 -33.22
C GLU A 320 -15.69 -6.27 -32.97
N ALA A 321 -15.27 -6.06 -31.72
CA ALA A 321 -14.42 -4.94 -31.33
C ALA A 321 -12.93 -5.11 -31.66
N ILE A 322 -12.47 -6.33 -31.98
CA ILE A 322 -11.04 -6.66 -32.03
C ILE A 322 -10.28 -5.74 -33.00
N GLN A 323 -10.78 -5.55 -34.22
CA GLN A 323 -10.09 -4.74 -35.24
C GLN A 323 -10.03 -3.25 -34.84
N SER A 324 -11.11 -2.72 -34.28
CA SER A 324 -11.15 -1.33 -33.80
C SER A 324 -10.19 -1.10 -32.62
N LEU A 325 -10.13 -2.04 -31.68
CA LEU A 325 -9.21 -1.98 -30.54
C LEU A 325 -7.75 -2.12 -30.98
N LEU A 326 -7.45 -2.97 -31.96
CA LEU A 326 -6.11 -3.09 -32.55
C LEU A 326 -5.68 -1.81 -33.28
N ALA A 327 -6.56 -1.23 -34.09
CA ALA A 327 -6.31 0.05 -34.75
C ALA A 327 -6.06 1.18 -33.73
N ALA A 328 -6.86 1.21 -32.66
CA ALA A 328 -6.72 2.17 -31.58
C ALA A 328 -5.39 2.00 -30.80
N LEU A 329 -4.95 0.76 -30.60
CA LEU A 329 -3.68 0.44 -29.95
C LEU A 329 -2.48 0.97 -30.73
N ALA A 330 -2.56 0.91 -32.07
CA ALA A 330 -1.51 1.40 -32.96
C ALA A 330 -1.39 2.93 -32.95
N THR A 331 -2.48 3.66 -32.65
CA THR A 331 -2.51 5.13 -32.66
C THR A 331 -2.25 5.78 -31.30
N ALA A 332 -2.60 5.09 -30.21
CA ALA A 332 -2.44 5.60 -28.85
C ALA A 332 -0.97 5.91 -28.52
N ARG A 333 -0.72 6.97 -27.76
CA ARG A 333 0.62 7.36 -27.29
C ARG A 333 0.76 7.32 -25.78
N ASP A 334 -0.35 7.48 -25.05
CA ASP A 334 -0.36 7.44 -23.59
C ASP A 334 -0.24 6.00 -23.07
N ALA A 335 0.59 5.82 -22.04
CA ALA A 335 0.88 4.52 -21.46
C ALA A 335 -0.34 3.88 -20.77
N ASN A 336 -1.24 4.69 -20.19
CA ASN A 336 -2.47 4.17 -19.58
C ASN A 336 -3.46 3.75 -20.66
N THR A 337 -3.61 4.54 -21.74
CA THR A 337 -4.44 4.14 -22.89
C THR A 337 -3.97 2.81 -23.48
N HIS A 338 -2.65 2.61 -23.64
CA HIS A 338 -2.07 1.33 -24.06
C HIS A 338 -2.46 0.18 -23.13
N ALA A 339 -2.31 0.37 -21.81
CA ALA A 339 -2.65 -0.66 -20.83
C ALA A 339 -4.15 -1.00 -20.87
N MET A 340 -5.02 -0.01 -21.01
CA MET A 340 -6.47 -0.21 -21.06
C MET A 340 -6.91 -0.96 -22.32
N LEU A 341 -6.36 -0.61 -23.49
CA LEU A 341 -6.65 -1.30 -24.75
C LEU A 341 -6.11 -2.73 -24.75
N ALA A 342 -4.90 -2.94 -24.24
CA ALA A 342 -4.33 -4.27 -24.09
C ALA A 342 -5.16 -5.15 -23.15
N HIS A 343 -5.62 -4.59 -22.02
CA HIS A 343 -6.50 -5.28 -21.09
C HIS A 343 -7.88 -5.60 -21.70
N ALA A 344 -8.45 -4.66 -22.45
CA ALA A 344 -9.70 -4.86 -23.19
C ALA A 344 -9.60 -6.03 -24.19
N LEU A 345 -8.53 -6.05 -24.99
CA LEU A 345 -8.22 -7.14 -25.92
C LEU A 345 -8.01 -8.48 -25.17
N GLY A 346 -7.34 -8.44 -24.02
CA GLY A 346 -7.16 -9.61 -23.15
C GLY A 346 -8.48 -10.19 -22.63
N ARG A 347 -9.41 -9.32 -22.20
CA ARG A 347 -10.74 -9.71 -21.70
C ARG A 347 -11.65 -10.33 -22.76
N ILE A 348 -11.46 -10.01 -24.04
CA ILE A 348 -12.18 -10.67 -25.14
C ILE A 348 -11.77 -12.17 -25.22
N GLY A 349 -10.53 -12.49 -24.85
CA GLY A 349 -10.06 -13.86 -24.69
C GLY A 349 -9.47 -14.47 -25.97
N PRO A 350 -9.51 -15.81 -26.11
CA PRO A 350 -8.75 -16.54 -27.14
C PRO A 350 -9.03 -16.15 -28.60
N THR A 351 -10.21 -15.60 -28.89
CA THR A 351 -10.57 -15.13 -30.25
C THR A 351 -9.69 -13.98 -30.74
N ALA A 352 -9.07 -13.22 -29.82
CA ALA A 352 -8.14 -12.13 -30.16
C ALA A 352 -6.73 -12.61 -30.52
N ILE A 353 -6.34 -13.86 -30.23
CA ILE A 353 -4.96 -14.35 -30.39
C ILE A 353 -4.49 -14.23 -31.85
N GLY A 354 -5.25 -14.75 -32.81
CA GLY A 354 -4.87 -14.72 -34.23
C GLY A 354 -4.63 -13.28 -34.74
N PRO A 355 -5.61 -12.38 -34.57
CA PRO A 355 -5.44 -10.96 -34.91
C PRO A 355 -4.28 -10.27 -34.20
N LEU A 356 -4.07 -10.55 -32.89
CA LEU A 356 -2.96 -9.98 -32.12
C LEU A 356 -1.60 -10.46 -32.62
N VAL A 357 -1.45 -11.74 -32.92
CA VAL A 357 -0.20 -12.31 -33.46
C VAL A 357 0.09 -11.73 -34.85
N ALA A 358 -0.93 -11.58 -35.70
CA ALA A 358 -0.76 -10.95 -37.00
C ALA A 358 -0.31 -9.48 -36.87
N ALA A 359 -0.95 -8.70 -35.99
CA ALA A 359 -0.55 -7.33 -35.69
C ALA A 359 0.87 -7.26 -35.10
N PHE A 360 1.23 -8.21 -34.23
CA PHE A 360 2.54 -8.29 -33.60
C PHE A 360 3.66 -8.50 -34.63
N ARG A 361 3.46 -9.44 -35.57
CA ARG A 361 4.42 -9.71 -36.66
C ARG A 361 4.53 -8.53 -37.64
N GLY A 362 3.44 -7.82 -37.88
CA GLY A 362 3.42 -6.64 -38.76
C GLY A 362 3.98 -5.36 -38.14
N ALA A 363 4.18 -5.31 -36.82
CA ALA A 363 4.63 -4.12 -36.12
C ALA A 363 6.13 -3.84 -36.37
N ALA A 364 6.44 -2.66 -36.90
CA ALA A 364 7.81 -2.27 -37.22
C ALA A 364 8.66 -1.97 -35.98
N GLN A 365 8.07 -1.32 -34.97
CA GLN A 365 8.80 -0.83 -33.79
C GLN A 365 8.70 -1.80 -32.60
N ALA A 366 9.79 -1.93 -31.83
CA ALA A 366 9.83 -2.76 -30.62
C ALA A 366 8.77 -2.34 -29.59
N ARG A 367 8.53 -1.04 -29.43
CA ARG A 367 7.51 -0.50 -28.52
C ARG A 367 6.08 -0.92 -28.92
N GLN A 368 5.77 -0.97 -30.21
CA GLN A 368 4.46 -1.45 -30.68
C GLN A 368 4.29 -2.95 -30.40
N ARG A 369 5.34 -3.75 -30.66
CA ARG A 369 5.38 -5.17 -30.30
C ARG A 369 5.21 -5.37 -28.80
N ALA A 370 5.84 -4.56 -27.96
CA ALA A 370 5.72 -4.63 -26.51
C ALA A 370 4.28 -4.42 -26.02
N THR A 371 3.56 -3.46 -26.60
CA THR A 371 2.15 -3.22 -26.25
C THR A 371 1.26 -4.39 -26.68
N LEU A 372 1.49 -4.95 -27.87
CA LEU A 372 0.77 -6.14 -28.36
C LEU A 372 1.10 -7.39 -27.51
N ALA A 373 2.34 -7.52 -27.05
CA ALA A 373 2.75 -8.57 -26.12
C ALA A 373 1.97 -8.50 -24.80
N ARG A 374 1.77 -7.30 -24.24
CA ARG A 374 0.94 -7.14 -23.02
C ARG A 374 -0.50 -7.61 -23.21
N ALA A 375 -1.07 -7.36 -24.39
CA ALA A 375 -2.42 -7.85 -24.71
C ALA A 375 -2.45 -9.39 -24.79
N LEU A 376 -1.45 -10.01 -25.43
CA LEU A 376 -1.30 -11.47 -25.48
C LEU A 376 -1.09 -12.06 -24.08
N GLY A 377 -0.26 -11.43 -23.24
CA GLY A 377 -0.05 -11.83 -21.84
C GLY A 377 -1.32 -11.73 -21.00
N SER A 378 -2.17 -10.72 -21.26
CA SER A 378 -3.45 -10.54 -20.57
C SER A 378 -4.49 -11.63 -20.91
N ILE A 379 -4.34 -12.33 -22.05
CA ILE A 379 -5.13 -13.53 -22.37
C ILE A 379 -4.65 -14.73 -21.52
N GLY A 380 -3.37 -14.75 -21.14
CA GLY A 380 -2.77 -15.79 -20.32
C GLY A 380 -2.40 -17.06 -21.11
N PRO A 381 -2.43 -18.25 -20.48
CA PRO A 381 -1.89 -19.48 -21.06
C PRO A 381 -2.44 -19.90 -22.42
N SER A 382 -3.66 -19.49 -22.76
CA SER A 382 -4.27 -19.77 -24.07
C SER A 382 -3.52 -19.13 -25.24
N ALA A 383 -2.74 -18.06 -25.00
CA ALA A 383 -1.92 -17.39 -26.01
C ALA A 383 -0.58 -18.10 -26.29
N ALA A 384 -0.43 -19.38 -25.90
CA ALA A 384 0.72 -20.22 -26.22
C ALA A 384 1.18 -20.20 -27.69
N PRO A 385 0.29 -20.08 -28.71
CA PRO A 385 0.72 -19.95 -30.11
C PRO A 385 1.64 -18.75 -30.41
N ALA A 386 1.66 -17.72 -29.54
CA ALA A 386 2.49 -16.53 -29.70
C ALA A 386 3.90 -16.66 -29.08
N LEU A 387 4.19 -17.75 -28.36
CA LEU A 387 5.44 -17.89 -27.59
C LEU A 387 6.70 -17.79 -28.46
N GLY A 388 6.69 -18.40 -29.65
CA GLY A 388 7.82 -18.34 -30.58
C GLY A 388 8.14 -16.91 -31.01
N ASP A 389 7.12 -16.18 -31.45
CA ASP A 389 7.25 -14.78 -31.90
C ASP A 389 7.71 -13.86 -30.76
N LEU A 390 7.20 -14.08 -29.54
CA LEU A 390 7.57 -13.28 -28.36
C LEU A 390 9.02 -13.53 -27.93
N VAL A 391 9.46 -14.79 -27.91
CA VAL A 391 10.85 -15.14 -27.55
C VAL A 391 11.85 -14.52 -28.52
N GLU A 392 11.58 -14.58 -29.82
CA GLU A 392 12.41 -13.95 -30.84
C GLU A 392 12.44 -12.42 -30.67
N ALA A 393 11.27 -11.81 -30.44
CA ALA A 393 11.15 -10.37 -30.29
C ALA A 393 11.85 -9.80 -29.05
N VAL A 394 11.90 -10.56 -27.94
CA VAL A 394 12.65 -10.17 -26.73
C VAL A 394 14.14 -10.01 -27.06
N GLY A 395 14.73 -10.97 -27.79
CA GLY A 395 16.13 -10.90 -28.21
C GLY A 395 16.41 -9.76 -29.18
N ALA A 396 15.47 -9.50 -30.11
CA ALA A 396 15.61 -8.47 -31.14
C ALA A 396 15.27 -7.03 -30.67
N ALA A 397 14.70 -6.86 -29.47
CA ALA A 397 14.33 -5.54 -28.97
C ALA A 397 15.56 -4.68 -28.66
N ALA A 398 15.48 -3.41 -29.07
CA ALA A 398 16.57 -2.44 -28.93
C ALA A 398 16.60 -1.74 -27.57
N ASP A 399 15.48 -1.71 -26.85
CA ASP A 399 15.31 -1.03 -25.56
C ASP A 399 14.81 -1.96 -24.46
N ASP A 400 15.25 -1.69 -23.24
CA ASP A 400 14.94 -2.46 -22.03
C ASP A 400 13.44 -2.47 -21.68
N PRO A 401 12.69 -1.35 -21.73
CA PRO A 401 11.25 -1.36 -21.48
C PRO A 401 10.46 -2.30 -22.40
N SER A 402 10.83 -2.37 -23.68
CA SER A 402 10.20 -3.28 -24.64
C SER A 402 10.53 -4.75 -24.32
N ARG A 403 11.78 -5.06 -23.96
CA ARG A 403 12.18 -6.41 -23.52
C ARG A 403 11.38 -6.86 -22.31
N ALA A 404 11.29 -5.99 -21.30
CA ALA A 404 10.62 -6.30 -20.05
C ALA A 404 9.12 -6.59 -20.25
N ALA A 405 8.43 -5.79 -21.07
CA ALA A 405 7.02 -6.01 -21.38
C ALA A 405 6.77 -7.33 -22.13
N MET A 406 7.67 -7.71 -23.03
CA MET A 406 7.58 -9.00 -23.72
C MET A 406 7.93 -10.17 -22.80
N ALA A 407 8.94 -10.03 -21.93
CA ALA A 407 9.28 -11.03 -20.92
C ALA A 407 8.13 -11.24 -19.91
N GLU A 408 7.49 -10.16 -19.45
CA GLU A 408 6.28 -10.22 -18.62
C GLU A 408 5.15 -11.00 -19.31
N ALA A 409 4.93 -10.76 -20.61
CA ALA A 409 3.96 -11.52 -21.40
C ALA A 409 4.33 -13.02 -21.48
N LEU A 410 5.62 -13.34 -21.65
CA LEU A 410 6.09 -14.73 -21.64
C LEU A 410 5.82 -15.42 -20.30
N THR A 411 6.03 -14.74 -19.17
CA THR A 411 5.70 -15.26 -17.83
C THR A 411 4.20 -15.52 -17.70
N ALA A 412 3.35 -14.57 -18.12
CA ALA A 412 1.89 -14.69 -18.01
C ALA A 412 1.29 -15.81 -18.87
N ILE A 413 1.87 -16.06 -20.06
CA ILE A 413 1.49 -17.18 -20.93
C ILE A 413 2.10 -18.50 -20.40
N GLY A 414 3.27 -18.39 -19.79
CA GLY A 414 4.13 -19.46 -19.33
C GLY A 414 4.89 -20.11 -20.49
N LEU A 415 6.19 -20.25 -20.34
CA LEU A 415 7.01 -20.98 -21.31
C LEU A 415 6.72 -22.49 -21.24
N ARG A 416 7.03 -23.22 -22.33
CA ARG A 416 6.80 -24.69 -22.45
C ARG A 416 8.01 -25.46 -22.96
N SER A 417 9.05 -24.79 -23.44
CA SER A 417 10.21 -25.41 -24.06
C SER A 417 11.52 -24.82 -23.53
N PRO A 418 12.50 -25.66 -23.15
CA PRO A 418 13.84 -25.20 -22.81
C PRO A 418 14.56 -24.47 -23.95
N ALA A 419 14.12 -24.64 -25.21
CA ALA A 419 14.67 -23.92 -26.36
C ALA A 419 14.53 -22.38 -26.22
N SER A 420 13.56 -21.90 -25.43
CA SER A 420 13.36 -20.49 -25.14
C SER A 420 14.46 -19.89 -24.24
N LEU A 421 15.26 -20.71 -23.56
CA LEU A 421 16.26 -20.21 -22.61
C LEU A 421 17.45 -19.52 -23.30
N SER A 422 17.85 -19.96 -24.50
CA SER A 422 19.00 -19.34 -25.20
C SER A 422 18.70 -17.90 -25.65
N PRO A 423 17.58 -17.61 -26.33
CA PRO A 423 17.25 -16.22 -26.69
C PRO A 423 17.03 -15.32 -25.46
N LEU A 424 16.46 -15.85 -24.38
CA LEU A 424 16.28 -15.09 -23.14
C LEU A 424 17.61 -14.81 -22.44
N ARG A 425 18.57 -15.74 -22.48
CA ARG A 425 19.94 -15.50 -22.02
C ARG A 425 20.60 -14.37 -22.81
N ASP A 426 20.46 -14.36 -24.13
CA ASP A 426 21.04 -13.31 -24.97
C ASP A 426 20.42 -11.94 -24.64
N ALA A 427 19.10 -11.89 -24.43
CA ALA A 427 18.40 -10.69 -23.99
C ALA A 427 18.83 -10.22 -22.60
N LEU A 428 19.04 -11.16 -21.65
CA LEU A 428 19.55 -10.87 -20.31
C LEU A 428 20.92 -10.19 -20.40
N ARG A 429 21.83 -10.71 -21.22
CA ARG A 429 23.18 -10.18 -21.41
C ARG A 429 23.21 -8.82 -22.11
N ALA A 430 22.19 -8.54 -22.93
CA ALA A 430 22.06 -7.27 -23.63
C ALA A 430 21.39 -6.17 -22.78
N SER A 431 20.88 -6.49 -21.59
CA SER A 431 20.14 -5.58 -20.71
C SER A 431 21.01 -5.08 -19.55
N ARG A 432 20.73 -3.87 -19.05
CA ARG A 432 21.41 -3.28 -17.88
C ARG A 432 20.44 -2.80 -16.81
N ASP A 433 19.18 -2.57 -17.18
CA ASP A 433 18.14 -2.16 -16.25
C ASP A 433 17.69 -3.31 -15.34
N LEU A 434 17.80 -3.12 -14.02
CA LEU A 434 17.46 -4.14 -13.02
C LEU A 434 16.00 -4.63 -13.13
N TRP A 435 15.06 -3.73 -13.44
CA TRP A 435 13.66 -4.13 -13.58
C TRP A 435 13.46 -5.06 -14.78
N THR A 436 14.11 -4.75 -15.91
CA THR A 436 14.11 -5.59 -17.11
C THR A 436 14.79 -6.93 -16.88
N LEU A 437 15.96 -6.93 -16.23
CA LEU A 437 16.69 -8.15 -15.87
C LEU A 437 15.82 -9.08 -15.02
N ARG A 438 15.10 -8.57 -14.01
CA ARG A 438 14.15 -9.34 -13.20
C ARG A 438 13.06 -9.99 -14.04
N ARG A 439 12.43 -9.23 -14.95
CA ARG A 439 11.38 -9.77 -15.83
C ARG A 439 11.89 -10.89 -16.74
N ILE A 440 13.12 -10.76 -17.27
CA ILE A 440 13.73 -11.81 -18.09
C ILE A 440 14.03 -13.06 -17.26
N VAL A 441 14.63 -12.90 -16.07
CA VAL A 441 14.91 -14.03 -15.17
C VAL A 441 13.63 -14.74 -14.73
N GLU A 442 12.59 -13.99 -14.38
CA GLU A 442 11.27 -14.54 -14.01
C GLU A 442 10.65 -15.32 -15.18
N ALA A 443 10.75 -14.80 -16.40
CA ALA A 443 10.31 -15.52 -17.60
C ALA A 443 11.07 -16.83 -17.77
N MET A 444 12.41 -16.83 -17.61
CA MET A 444 13.21 -18.05 -17.64
C MET A 444 12.82 -19.02 -16.52
N ALA A 445 12.58 -18.51 -15.31
CA ALA A 445 12.22 -19.30 -14.14
C ALA A 445 10.83 -19.96 -14.26
N SER A 446 9.92 -19.39 -15.08
CA SER A 446 8.61 -19.98 -15.38
C SER A 446 8.66 -21.38 -16.01
N LEU A 447 9.81 -21.80 -16.53
CA LEU A 447 10.05 -23.18 -17.01
C LEU A 447 10.26 -24.20 -15.89
N GLY A 448 10.37 -23.76 -14.63
CA GLY A 448 10.65 -24.65 -13.51
C GLY A 448 12.14 -25.07 -13.47
N PRO A 449 12.45 -26.19 -12.78
CA PRO A 449 13.83 -26.56 -12.43
C PRO A 449 14.78 -26.75 -13.62
N VAL A 450 14.26 -26.94 -14.83
CA VAL A 450 15.06 -27.01 -16.06
C VAL A 450 15.84 -25.71 -16.34
N ALA A 451 15.41 -24.57 -15.77
CA ALA A 451 16.11 -23.30 -15.87
C ALA A 451 17.28 -23.15 -14.89
N LEU A 452 17.37 -23.97 -13.84
CA LEU A 452 18.41 -23.84 -12.79
C LEU A 452 19.84 -23.85 -13.34
N PRO A 453 20.25 -24.78 -14.24
CA PRO A 453 21.63 -24.83 -14.72
C PRO A 453 22.04 -23.58 -15.50
N ILE A 454 21.11 -23.01 -16.29
CA ILE A 454 21.40 -21.82 -17.09
C ILE A 454 21.44 -20.56 -16.22
N LEU A 455 20.53 -20.43 -15.25
CA LEU A 455 20.53 -19.30 -14.31
C LEU A 455 21.78 -19.30 -13.43
N LEU A 456 22.19 -20.48 -12.93
CA LEU A 456 23.41 -20.61 -12.14
C LEU A 456 24.66 -20.28 -12.97
N ALA A 457 24.77 -20.81 -14.20
CA ALA A 457 25.90 -20.50 -15.07
C ALA A 457 25.98 -19.00 -15.42
N GLU A 458 24.86 -18.34 -15.66
CA GLU A 458 24.86 -16.87 -15.87
C GLU A 458 25.21 -16.11 -14.60
N PHE A 459 24.80 -16.58 -13.41
CA PHE A 459 25.15 -15.94 -12.15
C PHE A 459 26.66 -15.99 -11.88
N GLU A 460 27.30 -17.12 -12.20
CA GLU A 460 28.74 -17.33 -12.02
C GLU A 460 29.58 -16.58 -13.06
N ALA A 461 29.12 -16.50 -14.31
CA ALA A 461 29.84 -15.83 -15.38
C ALA A 461 29.75 -14.30 -15.31
N ASN A 462 28.69 -13.75 -14.71
CA ASN A 462 28.41 -12.32 -14.73
C ASN A 462 29.07 -11.59 -13.56
N GLN A 463 29.61 -10.38 -13.82
CA GLN A 463 30.23 -9.51 -12.82
C GLN A 463 29.37 -8.29 -12.48
N ASP A 464 28.31 -8.02 -13.25
CA ASP A 464 27.41 -6.89 -13.05
C ASP A 464 26.49 -7.13 -11.84
N PRO A 465 26.56 -6.29 -10.78
CA PRO A 465 25.74 -6.47 -9.60
C PRO A 465 24.24 -6.51 -9.87
N ALA A 466 23.74 -5.73 -10.84
CA ALA A 466 22.32 -5.70 -11.17
C ALA A 466 21.84 -7.03 -11.77
N ALA A 467 22.62 -7.60 -12.70
CA ALA A 467 22.31 -8.89 -13.30
C ALA A 467 22.40 -10.02 -12.27
N ARG A 468 23.45 -10.01 -11.43
CA ARG A 468 23.61 -10.99 -10.35
C ARG A 468 22.49 -10.90 -9.31
N THR A 469 21.96 -9.70 -9.05
CA THR A 469 20.82 -9.48 -8.15
C THR A 469 19.57 -10.18 -8.70
N ALA A 470 19.21 -9.90 -9.96
CA ALA A 470 18.06 -10.54 -10.60
C ALA A 470 18.20 -12.08 -10.65
N LEU A 471 19.41 -12.58 -10.95
CA LEU A 471 19.69 -14.01 -11.00
C LEU A 471 19.64 -14.67 -9.61
N ALA A 472 20.15 -14.02 -8.57
CA ALA A 472 20.05 -14.53 -7.20
C ALA A 472 18.59 -14.61 -6.73
N GLU A 473 17.78 -13.58 -7.02
CA GLU A 473 16.34 -13.58 -6.73
C GLU A 473 15.65 -14.74 -7.43
N GLY A 474 15.87 -14.90 -8.74
CA GLY A 474 15.29 -16.01 -9.52
C GLY A 474 15.72 -17.40 -9.05
N LEU A 475 17.00 -17.58 -8.67
CA LEU A 475 17.48 -18.83 -8.07
C LEU A 475 16.80 -19.11 -6.73
N GLY A 476 16.54 -18.07 -5.93
CA GLY A 476 15.86 -18.18 -4.65
C GLY A 476 14.40 -18.62 -4.75
N GLU A 477 13.69 -18.23 -5.81
CA GLU A 477 12.27 -18.59 -6.04
C GLU A 477 12.05 -20.11 -6.18
N PHE A 478 13.07 -20.86 -6.59
CA PHE A 478 13.04 -22.33 -6.64
C PHE A 478 13.13 -23.00 -5.26
N GLY A 479 13.42 -22.22 -4.21
CA GLY A 479 13.58 -22.73 -2.86
C GLY A 479 14.60 -23.87 -2.78
N THR A 480 14.24 -24.97 -2.11
CA THR A 480 15.16 -26.08 -1.84
C THR A 480 15.69 -26.78 -3.09
N GLU A 481 15.01 -26.67 -4.24
CA GLU A 481 15.44 -27.27 -5.50
C GLU A 481 16.72 -26.60 -6.05
N ALA A 482 16.96 -25.33 -5.71
CA ALA A 482 18.19 -24.61 -6.05
C ALA A 482 19.35 -24.88 -5.09
N GLY A 483 19.34 -26.00 -4.36
CA GLY A 483 20.40 -26.37 -3.40
C GLY A 483 21.82 -26.37 -4.00
N ALA A 484 21.98 -26.68 -5.29
CA ALA A 484 23.26 -26.60 -5.98
C ALA A 484 23.85 -25.18 -6.06
N ALA A 485 23.01 -24.14 -5.99
CA ALA A 485 23.44 -22.74 -6.04
C ALA A 485 24.04 -22.23 -4.73
N VAL A 486 23.87 -22.94 -3.60
CA VAL A 486 24.30 -22.48 -2.27
C VAL A 486 25.80 -22.15 -2.22
N ALA A 487 26.63 -22.96 -2.86
CA ALA A 487 28.08 -22.74 -2.90
C ALA A 487 28.43 -21.45 -3.65
N SER A 488 27.85 -21.25 -4.83
CA SER A 488 28.13 -20.10 -5.69
C SER A 488 27.56 -18.80 -5.12
N LEU A 489 26.34 -18.84 -4.56
CA LEU A 489 25.74 -17.72 -3.83
C LEU A 489 26.56 -17.39 -2.57
N GLY A 490 27.02 -18.39 -1.82
CA GLY A 490 27.84 -18.20 -0.63
C GLY A 490 29.20 -17.58 -0.93
N ALA A 491 29.86 -17.98 -2.02
CA ALA A 491 31.10 -17.35 -2.47
C ALA A 491 30.88 -15.87 -2.86
N ALA A 492 29.71 -15.54 -3.42
CA ALA A 492 29.36 -14.18 -3.80
C ALA A 492 29.16 -13.24 -2.62
N VAL A 493 28.66 -13.76 -1.48
CA VAL A 493 28.38 -12.98 -0.26
C VAL A 493 29.64 -12.25 0.21
N GLY A 494 30.77 -12.95 0.31
CA GLY A 494 32.02 -12.36 0.79
C GLY A 494 32.75 -11.48 -0.25
N ALA A 495 32.32 -11.51 -1.51
CA ALA A 495 32.98 -10.80 -2.61
C ALA A 495 32.22 -9.54 -3.06
N THR A 496 30.97 -9.35 -2.63
CA THR A 496 30.14 -8.22 -3.06
C THR A 496 30.32 -7.01 -2.14
N GLU A 497 30.46 -5.83 -2.75
CA GLU A 497 30.34 -4.54 -2.08
C GLU A 497 28.98 -3.86 -2.37
N ASP A 498 28.17 -4.43 -3.27
CA ASP A 498 26.86 -3.90 -3.62
C ASP A 498 25.79 -4.38 -2.63
N ALA A 499 25.10 -3.42 -2.00
CA ALA A 499 24.10 -3.68 -0.98
C ALA A 499 22.83 -4.35 -1.50
N ALA A 500 22.42 -4.05 -2.74
CA ALA A 500 21.24 -4.66 -3.35
C ALA A 500 21.51 -6.15 -3.64
N LEU A 501 22.67 -6.46 -4.20
CA LEU A 501 23.13 -7.82 -4.40
C LEU A 501 23.28 -8.57 -3.07
N GLY A 502 23.92 -7.95 -2.05
CA GLY A 502 24.05 -8.57 -0.72
C GLY A 502 22.70 -8.96 -0.12
N THR A 503 21.69 -8.08 -0.23
CA THR A 503 20.32 -8.36 0.23
C THR A 503 19.68 -9.50 -0.55
N ALA A 504 19.81 -9.51 -1.87
CA ALA A 504 19.28 -10.57 -2.73
C ALA A 504 19.93 -11.93 -2.44
N LEU A 505 21.25 -11.98 -2.20
CA LEU A 505 21.97 -13.19 -1.84
C LEU A 505 21.48 -13.75 -0.50
N ALA A 506 21.33 -12.90 0.52
CA ALA A 506 20.83 -13.31 1.83
C ALA A 506 19.41 -13.88 1.75
N GLU A 507 18.53 -13.26 0.95
CA GLU A 507 17.16 -13.74 0.77
C GLU A 507 17.10 -15.02 -0.05
N ALA A 508 17.89 -15.13 -1.12
CA ALA A 508 18.01 -16.36 -1.92
C ALA A 508 18.47 -17.53 -1.05
N LEU A 509 19.56 -17.36 -0.28
CA LEU A 509 20.06 -18.39 0.64
C LEU A 509 19.03 -18.78 1.71
N ARG A 510 18.21 -17.83 2.16
CA ARG A 510 17.11 -18.09 3.09
C ARG A 510 16.03 -18.96 2.46
N MET A 511 15.61 -18.64 1.24
CA MET A 511 14.57 -19.39 0.52
C MET A 511 15.04 -20.80 0.14
N ILE A 512 16.32 -20.94 -0.22
CA ILE A 512 16.92 -22.23 -0.57
C ILE A 512 17.11 -23.14 0.65
N GLY A 513 17.19 -22.57 1.85
CA GLY A 513 17.45 -23.31 3.09
C GLY A 513 18.93 -23.58 3.31
N ALA A 514 19.79 -22.60 3.05
CA ALA A 514 21.23 -22.69 3.27
C ALA A 514 21.59 -22.96 4.74
N PRO A 515 22.77 -23.54 5.04
CA PRO A 515 23.24 -23.74 6.40
C PRO A 515 23.17 -22.47 7.25
N ALA A 516 22.72 -22.59 8.50
CA ALA A 516 22.46 -21.44 9.38
C ALA A 516 23.64 -20.46 9.50
N ALA A 517 24.88 -20.97 9.59
CA ALA A 517 26.08 -20.14 9.67
C ALA A 517 26.32 -19.29 8.40
N LEU A 518 26.08 -19.88 7.21
CA LEU A 518 26.21 -19.17 5.94
C LEU A 518 25.09 -18.13 5.78
N LEU A 519 23.85 -18.50 6.14
CA LEU A 519 22.73 -17.57 6.11
C LEU A 519 22.96 -16.38 7.06
N ALA A 520 23.43 -16.63 8.28
CA ALA A 520 23.76 -15.57 9.22
C ALA A 520 24.89 -14.68 8.70
N THR A 521 25.91 -15.26 8.06
CA THR A 521 26.98 -14.51 7.38
C THR A 521 26.40 -13.57 6.33
N ALA A 522 25.59 -14.09 5.40
CA ALA A 522 24.96 -13.29 4.35
C ALA A 522 24.07 -12.17 4.86
N GLN A 523 23.27 -12.46 5.90
CA GLN A 523 22.39 -11.48 6.54
C GLN A 523 23.17 -10.35 7.22
N ILE A 524 24.28 -10.68 7.89
CA ILE A 524 25.13 -9.69 8.54
C ILE A 524 25.85 -8.85 7.49
N ASP A 525 26.47 -9.47 6.49
CA ASP A 525 27.20 -8.76 5.44
C ASP A 525 26.27 -7.80 4.69
N ALA A 526 25.04 -8.23 4.35
CA ALA A 526 24.03 -7.36 3.76
C ALA A 526 23.66 -6.16 4.66
N ALA A 527 23.49 -6.40 5.97
CA ALA A 527 23.23 -5.32 6.93
C ALA A 527 24.42 -4.36 7.09
N THR A 528 25.64 -4.87 6.98
CA THR A 528 26.88 -4.09 7.05
C THR A 528 27.08 -3.22 5.81
N LEU A 529 26.70 -3.67 4.62
CA LEU A 529 26.78 -2.88 3.38
C LEU A 529 25.81 -1.69 3.37
N ALA A 530 24.63 -1.82 3.98
CA ALA A 530 23.63 -0.76 4.05
C ALA A 530 23.09 -0.56 5.48
N PRO A 531 23.91 -0.08 6.43
CA PRO A 531 23.56 -0.11 7.85
C PRO A 531 22.34 0.76 8.20
N ARG A 532 22.08 1.81 7.42
CA ARG A 532 20.95 2.74 7.64
C ARG A 532 19.71 2.45 6.78
N ALA A 533 19.73 1.40 5.95
CA ALA A 533 18.55 1.03 5.19
C ALA A 533 17.46 0.49 6.12
N SER A 534 16.19 0.80 5.84
CA SER A 534 15.04 0.33 6.61
C SER A 534 14.96 -1.20 6.70
N GLY A 535 15.50 -1.91 5.70
CA GLY A 535 15.56 -3.37 5.67
C GLY A 535 16.56 -4.00 6.65
N SER A 536 17.63 -3.30 7.03
CA SER A 536 18.74 -3.87 7.81
C SER A 536 18.32 -4.28 9.22
N GLU A 537 17.41 -3.52 9.85
CA GLU A 537 16.80 -3.91 11.12
C GLU A 537 16.02 -5.22 10.99
N ALA A 538 15.20 -5.36 9.94
CA ALA A 538 14.40 -6.55 9.72
C ALA A 538 15.28 -7.78 9.46
N ILE A 539 16.42 -7.61 8.79
CA ILE A 539 17.41 -8.66 8.55
C ILE A 539 18.04 -9.11 9.87
N LEU A 540 18.61 -8.18 10.66
CA LEU A 540 19.30 -8.52 11.92
C LEU A 540 18.36 -9.16 12.95
N ARG A 541 17.08 -8.80 12.96
CA ARG A 541 16.08 -9.41 13.85
C ARG A 541 15.74 -10.87 13.50
N LYS A 542 15.96 -11.29 12.25
CA LYS A 542 15.70 -12.67 11.79
C LYS A 542 16.85 -13.64 12.10
N ILE A 543 18.03 -13.13 12.46
CA ILE A 543 19.19 -13.97 12.78
C ILE A 543 18.92 -14.76 14.08
N ALA A 544 19.08 -16.08 14.02
CA ALA A 544 18.95 -16.94 15.19
C ALA A 544 20.12 -16.73 16.16
N ARG A 545 19.81 -16.62 17.47
CA ARG A 545 20.82 -16.47 18.53
C ARG A 545 21.68 -17.75 18.64
N GLY A 546 22.98 -17.57 18.87
CA GLY A 546 23.92 -18.68 19.05
C GLY A 546 24.47 -19.27 17.75
N VAL A 547 23.99 -18.82 16.58
CA VAL A 547 24.59 -19.17 15.30
C VAL A 547 25.90 -18.41 15.14
N ILE A 548 26.98 -19.12 14.80
CA ILE A 548 28.31 -18.54 14.60
C ILE A 548 28.51 -18.30 13.10
N PRO A 549 28.52 -17.05 12.62
CA PRO A 549 28.80 -16.70 11.23
C PRO A 549 30.31 -16.65 10.96
N SER A 550 30.71 -16.20 9.76
CA SER A 550 32.12 -16.02 9.41
C SER A 550 32.81 -14.99 10.33
N PRO A 551 34.13 -15.10 10.58
CA PRO A 551 34.86 -14.13 11.39
C PRO A 551 34.73 -12.69 10.88
N ALA A 552 34.70 -12.50 9.56
CA ALA A 552 34.53 -11.20 8.92
C ALA A 552 33.14 -10.61 9.20
N ALA A 553 32.08 -11.42 9.16
CA ALA A 553 30.74 -10.99 9.53
C ALA A 553 30.66 -10.58 11.01
N ILE A 554 31.28 -11.32 11.92
CA ILE A 554 31.33 -10.95 13.35
C ILE A 554 32.03 -9.58 13.52
N GLN A 555 33.13 -9.36 12.78
CA GLN A 555 33.81 -8.06 12.75
C GLN A 555 32.90 -6.94 12.24
N GLY A 556 32.19 -7.18 11.13
CA GLY A 556 31.22 -6.23 10.58
C GLY A 556 30.09 -5.91 11.57
N LEU A 557 29.55 -6.93 12.23
CA LEU A 557 28.49 -6.79 13.23
C LEU A 557 28.96 -6.01 14.48
N ALA A 558 30.20 -6.21 14.92
CA ALA A 558 30.81 -5.40 15.98
C ALA A 558 30.94 -3.93 15.54
N GLY A 559 31.34 -3.67 14.30
CA GLY A 559 31.38 -2.33 13.72
C GLY A 559 30.01 -1.63 13.68
N LEU A 560 28.93 -2.38 13.48
CA LEU A 560 27.56 -1.83 13.51
C LEU A 560 27.16 -1.24 14.87
N LEU A 561 27.79 -1.65 15.98
CA LEU A 561 27.54 -1.04 17.30
C LEU A 561 27.91 0.44 17.32
N ALA A 562 28.97 0.84 16.61
CA ALA A 562 29.37 2.24 16.48
C ALA A 562 28.35 3.07 15.69
N ILE A 563 27.61 2.46 14.76
CA ILE A 563 26.60 3.12 13.95
C ILE A 563 25.26 3.20 14.70
N TYR A 564 24.83 2.10 15.31
CA TYR A 564 23.53 2.00 15.95
C TYR A 564 23.50 2.58 17.36
N GLY A 565 24.64 2.64 18.05
CA GLY A 565 24.73 3.13 19.43
C GLY A 565 23.70 2.49 20.35
N GLU A 566 23.21 3.23 21.33
CA GLU A 566 22.24 2.73 22.32
C GLU A 566 20.79 2.56 21.80
N SER A 567 20.58 2.57 20.48
CA SER A 567 19.28 2.27 19.90
C SER A 567 18.81 0.85 20.28
N ALA A 568 17.51 0.58 20.09
CA ALA A 568 16.98 -0.77 20.26
C ALA A 568 17.73 -1.80 19.38
N LEU A 569 18.15 -1.38 18.18
CA LEU A 569 18.90 -2.20 17.25
C LEU A 569 20.34 -2.43 17.72
N GLY A 570 21.02 -1.42 18.28
CA GLY A 570 22.35 -1.59 18.85
C GLY A 570 22.34 -2.54 20.06
N ARG A 571 21.34 -2.43 20.95
CA ARG A 571 21.14 -3.41 22.03
C ARG A 571 20.89 -4.83 21.52
N HIS A 572 20.07 -4.99 20.48
CA HIS A 572 19.85 -6.29 19.83
C HIS A 572 21.15 -6.83 19.21
N THR A 573 21.93 -5.98 18.56
CA THR A 573 23.24 -6.33 17.98
C THR A 573 24.22 -6.80 19.05
N ALA A 574 24.28 -6.12 20.19
CA ALA A 574 25.08 -6.54 21.35
C ALA A 574 24.63 -7.92 21.88
N GLN A 575 23.32 -8.20 21.90
CA GLN A 575 22.79 -9.50 22.30
C GLN A 575 23.13 -10.62 21.31
N LEU A 576 23.13 -10.33 19.99
CA LEU A 576 23.56 -11.28 18.98
C LEU A 576 25.04 -11.63 19.17
N LEU A 577 25.90 -10.62 19.31
CA LEU A 577 27.33 -10.80 19.55
C LEU A 577 27.61 -11.55 20.87
N GLY A 578 26.88 -11.22 21.94
CA GLY A 578 26.95 -11.94 23.21
C GLY A 578 26.60 -13.43 23.08
N ALA A 579 25.58 -13.76 22.30
CA ALA A 579 25.16 -15.14 22.05
C ALA A 579 26.15 -15.91 21.14
N MET A 580 26.97 -15.24 20.35
CA MET A 580 28.04 -15.86 19.55
C MET A 580 29.24 -16.32 20.41
N GLY A 581 29.32 -15.87 21.66
CA GLY A 581 30.30 -16.33 22.64
C GLY A 581 31.73 -15.95 22.28
N ALA A 582 32.66 -16.90 22.44
CA ALA A 582 34.11 -16.63 22.34
C ALA A 582 34.54 -16.07 20.97
N ALA A 583 33.82 -16.41 19.90
CA ALA A 583 34.12 -15.93 18.54
C ALA A 583 33.99 -14.40 18.40
N ALA A 584 33.19 -13.75 19.26
CA ALA A 584 33.00 -12.29 19.24
C ALA A 584 33.99 -11.51 20.12
N ILE A 585 34.82 -12.17 20.94
CA ILE A 585 35.73 -11.48 21.88
C ILE A 585 36.72 -10.58 21.12
N GLY A 586 37.48 -11.14 20.17
CA GLY A 586 38.47 -10.37 19.40
C GLY A 586 37.86 -9.15 18.68
N PRO A 587 36.78 -9.35 17.90
CA PRO A 587 36.06 -8.24 17.27
C PRO A 587 35.53 -7.16 18.22
N LEU A 588 34.95 -7.56 19.35
CA LEU A 588 34.46 -6.63 20.36
C LEU A 588 35.60 -5.88 21.07
N SER A 589 36.73 -6.54 21.34
CA SER A 589 37.93 -5.90 21.89
C SER A 589 38.48 -4.84 20.94
N ALA A 590 38.59 -5.15 19.65
CA ALA A 590 39.02 -4.17 18.64
C ALA A 590 38.02 -2.99 18.55
N ALA A 591 36.71 -3.27 18.55
CA ALA A 591 35.69 -2.23 18.53
C ALA A 591 35.71 -1.34 19.78
N LEU A 592 36.08 -1.91 20.95
CA LEU A 592 36.20 -1.18 22.21
C LEU A 592 37.33 -0.15 22.18
N GLU A 593 38.47 -0.50 21.57
CA GLU A 593 39.61 0.41 21.39
C GLU A 593 39.26 1.59 20.49
N SER A 594 38.42 1.36 19.46
CA SER A 594 37.98 2.38 18.50
C SER A 594 36.61 3.00 18.82
N ALA A 595 36.10 2.84 20.05
CA ALA A 595 34.75 3.29 20.39
C ALA A 595 34.61 4.83 20.25
N PRO A 596 33.62 5.34 19.49
CA PRO A 596 33.53 6.77 19.15
C PRO A 596 33.05 7.65 20.31
N ASN A 597 32.31 7.07 21.27
CA ASN A 597 31.77 7.78 22.44
C ASN A 597 31.46 6.81 23.57
N GLU A 598 31.22 7.36 24.77
CA GLU A 598 30.96 6.58 25.98
C GLU A 598 29.71 5.68 25.88
N PRO A 599 28.56 6.11 25.32
CA PRO A 599 27.41 5.23 25.09
C PRO A 599 27.73 3.97 24.27
N VAL A 600 28.47 4.11 23.17
CA VAL A 600 28.89 2.96 22.36
C VAL A 600 29.90 2.10 23.12
N ARG A 601 30.85 2.70 23.83
CA ARG A 601 31.81 1.98 24.67
C ARG A 601 31.09 1.09 25.70
N LEU A 602 30.10 1.64 26.39
CA LEU A 602 29.26 0.91 27.36
C LEU A 602 28.48 -0.23 26.70
N LEU A 603 27.95 -0.03 25.50
CA LEU A 603 27.25 -1.06 24.76
C LEU A 603 28.17 -2.22 24.34
N ILE A 604 29.41 -1.93 23.94
CA ILE A 604 30.42 -2.94 23.60
C ILE A 604 30.84 -3.71 24.86
N LEU A 605 31.08 -3.01 25.97
CA LEU A 605 31.34 -3.63 27.28
C LEU A 605 30.17 -4.51 27.72
N HIS A 606 28.93 -4.09 27.47
CA HIS A 606 27.75 -4.91 27.72
C HIS A 606 27.72 -6.18 26.87
N ALA A 607 28.04 -6.10 25.58
CA ALA A 607 28.15 -7.29 24.71
C ALA A 607 29.20 -8.29 25.22
N LEU A 608 30.36 -7.80 25.67
CA LEU A 608 31.39 -8.61 26.32
C LEU A 608 30.90 -9.21 27.65
N GLY A 609 30.16 -8.45 28.44
CA GLY A 609 29.52 -8.93 29.67
C GLY A 609 28.51 -10.06 29.42
N LEU A 610 27.79 -10.04 28.30
CA LEU A 610 26.86 -11.11 27.91
C LEU A 610 27.58 -12.42 27.53
N ILE A 611 28.83 -12.37 27.06
CA ILE A 611 29.67 -13.55 26.83
C ILE A 611 30.06 -14.22 28.17
N GLY A 612 30.27 -13.41 29.20
CA GLY A 612 30.58 -13.88 30.56
C GLY A 612 32.03 -14.35 30.73
N PRO A 613 32.29 -15.41 31.54
CA PRO A 613 33.64 -15.75 31.99
C PRO A 613 34.55 -16.31 30.90
N ALA A 614 34.00 -16.65 29.72
CA ALA A 614 34.76 -17.16 28.58
C ALA A 614 35.75 -16.13 27.99
N ALA A 615 35.65 -14.85 28.35
CA ALA A 615 36.60 -13.79 28.00
C ALA A 615 37.87 -13.81 28.86
N VAL A 616 38.47 -14.99 29.06
CA VAL A 616 39.51 -15.24 30.07
C VAL A 616 40.75 -14.36 29.88
N ASP A 617 41.26 -14.25 28.65
CA ASP A 617 42.51 -13.54 28.36
C ASP A 617 42.38 -12.01 28.47
N ALA A 618 41.17 -11.46 28.33
CA ALA A 618 40.88 -10.04 28.44
C ALA A 618 40.19 -9.64 29.75
N ARG A 619 39.96 -10.60 30.66
CA ARG A 619 39.06 -10.46 31.80
C ARG A 619 39.45 -9.31 32.74
N GLU A 620 40.72 -9.20 33.08
CA GLU A 620 41.19 -8.18 34.02
C GLU A 620 41.07 -6.77 33.44
N ALA A 621 41.50 -6.58 32.19
CA ALA A 621 41.36 -5.31 31.47
C ALA A 621 39.89 -4.90 31.27
N LEU A 622 39.02 -5.89 31.00
CA LEU A 622 37.58 -5.69 30.87
C LEU A 622 36.93 -5.27 32.20
N ILE A 623 37.28 -5.95 33.29
CA ILE A 623 36.82 -5.57 34.64
C ILE A 623 37.30 -4.16 34.98
N GLY A 624 38.57 -3.83 34.70
CA GLY A 624 39.11 -2.48 34.88
C GLY A 624 38.28 -1.42 34.14
N SER A 625 38.02 -1.66 32.85
CA SER A 625 37.20 -0.76 32.02
C SER A 625 35.77 -0.60 32.54
N LEU A 626 35.14 -1.69 33.00
CA LEU A 626 33.81 -1.66 33.60
C LEU A 626 33.79 -0.92 34.94
N VAL A 627 34.82 -1.07 35.78
CA VAL A 627 34.92 -0.35 37.06
C VAL A 627 35.10 1.15 36.83
N GLU A 628 35.93 1.54 35.86
CA GLU A 628 36.08 2.95 35.47
C GLU A 628 34.77 3.53 34.95
N ALA A 629 34.09 2.83 34.04
CA ALA A 629 32.79 3.22 33.52
C ALA A 629 31.73 3.31 34.61
N LEU A 630 31.72 2.37 35.57
CA LEU A 630 30.83 2.39 36.73
C LEU A 630 31.04 3.63 37.60
N ALA A 631 32.28 4.04 37.80
CA ALA A 631 32.64 5.23 38.57
C ALA A 631 32.27 6.54 37.87
N GLY A 632 32.36 6.57 36.54
CA GLY A 632 32.01 7.72 35.70
C GLY A 632 30.51 7.84 35.37
N ALA A 633 29.74 6.75 35.43
CA ALA A 633 28.34 6.73 35.04
C ALA A 633 27.49 7.73 35.85
N ALA A 634 26.77 8.61 35.15
CA ALA A 634 25.88 9.60 35.76
C ALA A 634 24.54 8.99 36.22
N GLU A 635 23.98 8.09 35.41
CA GLU A 635 22.67 7.49 35.63
C GLU A 635 22.73 6.15 36.36
N ASP A 636 21.83 5.93 37.32
CA ASP A 636 21.77 4.65 38.06
C ASP A 636 21.34 3.46 37.20
N ARG A 637 20.62 3.68 36.09
CA ARG A 637 20.29 2.62 35.11
C ARG A 637 21.54 2.07 34.45
N VAL A 638 22.46 2.96 34.04
CA VAL A 638 23.75 2.59 33.45
C VAL A 638 24.62 1.87 34.49
N ARG A 639 24.68 2.40 35.73
CA ARG A 639 25.39 1.72 36.83
C ARG A 639 24.86 0.31 37.08
N LEU A 640 23.55 0.12 37.06
CA LEU A 640 22.94 -1.19 37.30
C LEU A 640 23.32 -2.20 36.20
N GLN A 641 23.33 -1.76 34.94
CA GLN A 641 23.76 -2.58 33.81
C GLN A 641 25.23 -2.99 33.95
N ILE A 642 26.13 -2.04 34.24
CA ILE A 642 27.55 -2.31 34.41
C ILE A 642 27.82 -3.27 35.58
N VAL A 643 27.09 -3.12 36.69
CA VAL A 643 27.18 -4.04 37.83
C VAL A 643 26.73 -5.45 37.45
N ASP A 644 25.66 -5.60 36.65
CA ASP A 644 25.26 -6.90 36.13
C ASP A 644 26.31 -7.52 35.22
N ASP A 645 26.93 -6.72 34.35
CA ASP A 645 27.97 -7.18 33.44
C ASP A 645 29.23 -7.62 34.20
N LEU A 646 29.66 -6.88 35.23
CA LEU A 646 30.74 -7.29 36.15
C LEU A 646 30.45 -8.66 36.78
N ARG A 647 29.22 -8.88 37.25
CA ARG A 647 28.82 -10.18 37.84
C ARG A 647 28.82 -11.32 36.83
N ARG A 648 28.47 -11.08 35.57
CA ARG A 648 28.51 -12.11 34.52
C ARG A 648 29.94 -12.53 34.17
N ILE A 649 30.88 -11.58 34.18
CA ILE A 649 32.29 -11.83 33.85
C ILE A 649 33.02 -12.57 34.98
N GLY A 650 32.71 -12.23 36.25
CA GLY A 650 33.21 -12.90 37.43
C GLY A 650 33.86 -11.95 38.45
N PRO A 651 34.47 -12.48 39.53
CA PRO A 651 34.97 -11.68 40.64
C PRO A 651 35.98 -10.64 40.21
N ALA A 652 35.83 -9.42 40.74
CA ALA A 652 36.73 -8.31 40.53
C ALA A 652 37.99 -8.42 41.40
N PRO A 653 39.18 -8.05 40.89
CA PRO A 653 40.38 -7.95 41.71
C PRO A 653 40.22 -6.98 42.88
N ALA A 654 40.87 -7.28 44.01
CA ALA A 654 40.85 -6.43 45.21
C ALA A 654 41.38 -5.00 44.96
N ALA A 655 42.18 -4.79 43.90
CA ALA A 655 42.66 -3.47 43.47
C ALA A 655 41.53 -2.47 43.19
N HIS A 656 40.35 -2.95 42.75
CA HIS A 656 39.20 -2.09 42.43
C HIS A 656 38.30 -1.77 43.64
N LEU A 657 38.55 -2.38 44.80
CA LEU A 657 37.68 -2.30 45.97
C LEU A 657 37.41 -0.85 46.41
N LYS A 658 38.44 0.00 46.42
CA LYS A 658 38.31 1.42 46.80
C LYS A 658 37.32 2.16 45.89
N THR A 659 37.39 1.91 44.59
CA THR A 659 36.50 2.51 43.59
C THR A 659 35.07 1.99 43.76
N LEU A 660 34.88 0.67 43.91
CA LEU A 660 33.56 0.06 44.08
C LEU A 660 32.85 0.56 45.35
N VAL A 661 33.56 0.66 46.48
CA VAL A 661 33.03 1.23 47.73
C VAL A 661 32.68 2.71 47.57
N THR A 662 33.48 3.46 46.80
CA THR A 662 33.20 4.88 46.50
C THR A 662 31.94 5.03 45.66
N VAL A 663 31.71 4.17 44.67
CA VAL A 663 30.46 4.14 43.90
C VAL A 663 29.27 3.79 44.79
N MET A 664 29.41 2.77 45.65
CA MET A 664 28.35 2.36 46.59
C MET A 664 27.96 3.48 47.56
N ARG A 665 28.93 4.29 48.00
CA ARG A 665 28.70 5.47 48.84
C ARG A 665 27.93 6.58 48.12
N ARG A 666 28.17 6.75 46.82
CA ARG A 666 27.59 7.85 46.01
C ARG A 666 26.23 7.51 45.42
N SER A 667 25.95 6.25 45.10
CA SER A 667 24.65 5.86 44.53
C SER A 667 23.59 5.81 45.63
N GLY A 668 22.44 6.44 45.39
CA GLY A 668 21.25 6.36 46.25
C GLY A 668 20.22 5.33 45.77
N PHE A 669 20.50 4.62 44.67
CA PHE A 669 19.54 3.70 44.07
C PHE A 669 19.73 2.28 44.63
N ALA A 670 18.74 1.82 45.40
CA ALA A 670 18.81 0.55 46.12
C ALA A 670 19.18 -0.67 45.25
N PRO A 671 18.69 -0.84 44.00
CA PRO A 671 19.11 -1.95 43.14
C PRO A 671 20.60 -1.95 42.80
N VAL A 672 21.21 -0.78 42.57
CA VAL A 672 22.65 -0.66 42.33
C VAL A 672 23.41 -1.04 43.58
N GLN A 673 23.05 -0.47 44.74
CA GLN A 673 23.69 -0.78 46.02
C GLN A 673 23.62 -2.29 46.33
N TRP A 674 22.47 -2.92 46.11
CA TRP A 674 22.26 -4.34 46.35
C TRP A 674 23.15 -5.22 45.50
N ARG A 675 23.16 -5.00 44.17
CA ARG A 675 23.94 -5.83 43.25
C ARG A 675 25.44 -5.54 43.33
N LEU A 676 25.82 -4.29 43.56
CA LEU A 676 27.22 -3.89 43.76
C LEU A 676 27.78 -4.49 45.06
N GLY A 677 26.96 -4.55 46.12
CA GLY A 677 27.30 -5.27 47.34
C GLY A 677 27.65 -6.74 47.08
N LEU A 678 26.96 -7.41 46.16
CA LEU A 678 27.30 -8.78 45.75
C LEU A 678 28.64 -8.86 45.01
N VAL A 679 28.93 -7.93 44.10
CA VAL A 679 30.24 -7.84 43.41
C VAL A 679 31.37 -7.67 44.44
N ILE A 680 31.17 -6.79 45.42
CA ILE A 680 32.18 -6.56 46.47
C ILE A 680 32.30 -7.78 47.39
N ALA A 681 31.19 -8.49 47.67
CA ALA A 681 31.21 -9.72 48.45
C ALA A 681 32.08 -10.82 47.82
N GLU A 682 32.08 -10.91 46.48
CA GLU A 682 32.88 -11.87 45.72
C GLU A 682 34.41 -11.59 45.80
N ILE A 683 34.83 -10.41 46.27
CA ILE A 683 36.26 -10.08 46.53
C ILE A 683 36.78 -10.80 47.79
N GLY A 684 35.89 -11.13 48.74
CA GLY A 684 36.24 -11.85 49.97
C GLY A 684 36.82 -10.98 51.08
N ALA A 685 37.72 -11.55 51.89
CA ALA A 685 38.22 -10.95 53.13
C ALA A 685 38.69 -9.46 53.04
N PRO A 686 39.38 -9.00 51.97
CA PRO A 686 39.81 -7.60 51.85
C PRO A 686 38.67 -6.57 51.93
N ALA A 687 37.46 -6.96 51.56
CA ALA A 687 36.31 -6.07 51.51
C ALA A 687 35.55 -5.93 52.83
N VAL A 688 35.82 -6.76 53.85
CA VAL A 688 35.11 -6.71 55.14
C VAL A 688 35.30 -5.37 55.85
N ALA A 689 36.54 -4.91 56.03
CA ALA A 689 36.80 -3.67 56.76
C ALA A 689 36.23 -2.43 56.06
N PRO A 690 36.40 -2.22 54.74
CA PRO A 690 35.77 -1.10 54.03
C PRO A 690 34.24 -1.10 54.06
N LEU A 691 33.59 -2.27 53.99
CA LEU A 691 32.14 -2.38 54.06
C LEU A 691 31.61 -2.06 55.48
N VAL A 692 32.31 -2.50 56.53
CA VAL A 692 31.95 -2.18 57.92
C VAL A 692 32.12 -0.69 58.21
N ALA A 693 33.20 -0.07 57.72
CA ALA A 693 33.38 1.37 57.84
C ALA A 693 32.23 2.13 57.16
N LEU A 694 31.85 1.75 55.94
CA LEU A 694 30.71 2.36 55.24
C LEU A 694 29.37 2.12 55.95
N LEU A 695 29.22 0.97 56.63
CA LEU A 695 28.03 0.60 57.41
C LEU A 695 27.86 1.47 58.66
N GLU A 696 28.96 1.82 59.34
CA GLU A 696 28.95 2.71 60.51
C GLU A 696 28.74 4.18 60.12
N GLU A 697 29.15 4.58 58.92
CA GLU A 697 29.02 5.95 58.41
C GLU A 697 27.62 6.26 57.83
N THR A 698 26.88 5.24 57.39
CA THR A 698 25.62 5.44 56.64
C THR A 698 24.38 5.49 57.53
N SER A 699 23.52 6.49 57.28
CA SER A 699 22.15 6.57 57.82
C SER A 699 21.08 6.08 56.84
N ASP A 700 21.46 5.82 55.57
CA ASP A 700 20.59 5.27 54.53
C ASP A 700 20.27 3.78 54.83
N GLU A 701 18.99 3.50 55.07
CA GLU A 701 18.50 2.17 55.43
C GLU A 701 18.53 1.17 54.27
N ASP A 702 18.39 1.62 53.01
CA ASP A 702 18.54 0.75 51.85
C ASP A 702 20.02 0.34 51.68
N ARG A 703 20.93 1.30 51.87
CA ARG A 703 22.38 1.04 51.84
C ARG A 703 22.80 0.12 52.97
N ARG A 704 22.30 0.35 54.19
CA ARG A 704 22.54 -0.50 55.35
C ARG A 704 22.09 -1.95 55.09
N ARG A 705 20.92 -2.13 54.48
CA ARG A 705 20.42 -3.46 54.07
C ARG A 705 21.30 -4.10 53.00
N ALA A 706 21.74 -3.34 51.99
CA ALA A 706 22.63 -3.85 50.95
C ALA A 706 24.01 -4.28 51.50
N LEU A 707 24.61 -3.48 52.38
CA LEU A 707 25.87 -3.78 53.06
C LEU A 707 25.76 -5.02 53.95
N GLY A 708 24.66 -5.13 54.71
CA GLY A 708 24.42 -6.31 55.54
C GLY A 708 24.24 -7.58 54.71
N ASN A 709 23.57 -7.49 53.56
CA ASN A 709 23.49 -8.60 52.63
C ASN A 709 24.85 -8.97 52.03
N ALA A 710 25.68 -7.99 51.65
CA ALA A 710 27.04 -8.23 51.14
C ALA A 710 27.92 -8.97 52.16
N LEU A 711 27.97 -8.47 53.41
CA LEU A 711 28.70 -9.11 54.51
C LEU A 711 28.14 -10.50 54.84
N GLY A 712 26.81 -10.65 54.82
CA GLY A 712 26.15 -11.94 54.99
C GLY A 712 26.52 -12.95 53.90
N ARG A 713 26.56 -12.52 52.64
CA ARG A 713 26.98 -13.32 51.49
C ARG A 713 28.44 -13.72 51.57
N MET A 714 29.34 -12.83 51.99
CA MET A 714 30.73 -13.21 52.28
C MET A 714 30.80 -14.29 53.35
N GLY A 715 29.95 -14.18 54.38
CA GLY A 715 29.84 -15.23 55.38
C GLY A 715 29.40 -16.59 54.82
N GLU A 716 28.57 -16.57 53.78
CA GLU A 716 28.17 -17.78 53.06
C GLU A 716 29.22 -18.26 52.06
N THR A 717 29.93 -17.38 51.35
CA THR A 717 30.72 -17.74 50.15
C THR A 717 32.24 -17.75 50.37
N ALA A 718 32.77 -16.98 51.33
CA ALA A 718 34.19 -16.72 51.55
C ALA A 718 34.64 -17.15 52.96
N VAL A 719 35.18 -18.38 53.08
CA VAL A 719 35.63 -18.96 54.38
C VAL A 719 36.76 -18.14 55.00
N ASP A 720 37.61 -17.55 54.17
CA ASP A 720 38.71 -16.66 54.54
C ASP A 720 38.26 -15.30 55.10
N ALA A 721 37.00 -14.91 54.90
CA ALA A 721 36.44 -13.67 55.46
C ALA A 721 36.02 -13.81 56.94
N ALA A 722 35.88 -15.02 57.48
CA ALA A 722 35.40 -15.24 58.85
C ALA A 722 36.29 -14.59 59.94
N PRO A 723 37.64 -14.67 59.89
CA PRO A 723 38.51 -13.95 60.83
C PRO A 723 38.33 -12.43 60.76
N ALA A 724 38.20 -11.89 59.55
CA ALA A 724 38.00 -10.45 59.35
C ALA A 724 36.63 -9.99 59.89
N LEU A 725 35.56 -10.78 59.69
CA LEU A 725 34.22 -10.50 60.23
C LEU A 725 34.21 -10.55 61.78
N MET A 726 34.92 -11.52 62.38
CA MET A 726 35.06 -11.60 63.84
C MET A 726 35.86 -10.43 64.41
N ALA A 727 36.94 -10.02 63.74
CA ALA A 727 37.72 -8.86 64.14
C ALA A 727 36.87 -7.59 64.08
N ALA A 728 36.13 -7.38 62.99
CA ALA A 728 35.23 -6.24 62.81
C ALA A 728 34.11 -6.21 63.88
N MET A 729 33.54 -7.37 64.24
CA MET A 729 32.54 -7.46 65.31
C MET A 729 33.04 -6.92 66.65
N ARG A 730 34.29 -7.25 67.02
CA ARG A 730 34.90 -6.84 68.29
C ARG A 730 35.14 -5.33 68.35
N THR A 731 35.36 -4.69 67.21
CA THR A 731 35.67 -3.25 67.11
C THR A 731 34.46 -2.40 66.77
N ALA A 732 33.37 -2.98 66.28
CA ALA A 732 32.16 -2.27 65.87
C ALA A 732 31.55 -1.49 67.05
N ARG A 733 31.21 -0.22 66.81
CA ARG A 733 30.68 0.69 67.85
C ARG A 733 29.16 0.73 67.88
N ASP A 734 28.53 0.65 66.71
CA ASP A 734 27.08 0.71 66.54
C ASP A 734 26.41 -0.65 66.84
N PRO A 735 25.42 -0.72 67.74
CA PRO A 735 24.71 -1.97 68.05
C PRO A 735 24.08 -2.64 66.82
N ARG A 736 23.54 -1.86 65.87
CA ARG A 736 22.93 -2.42 64.65
C ARG A 736 23.98 -3.03 63.72
N THR A 737 25.15 -2.39 63.62
CA THR A 737 26.30 -2.94 62.91
C THR A 737 26.75 -4.28 63.51
N ARG A 738 26.77 -4.41 64.84
CA ARG A 738 27.04 -5.69 65.52
C ARG A 738 25.98 -6.75 65.20
N GLU A 739 24.70 -6.40 65.15
CA GLU A 739 23.64 -7.36 64.78
C GLU A 739 23.81 -7.91 63.34
N ILE A 740 24.16 -7.02 62.39
CA ILE A 740 24.42 -7.40 61.00
C ILE A 740 25.64 -8.33 60.90
N LEU A 741 26.74 -8.00 61.58
CA LEU A 741 27.94 -8.85 61.62
C LEU A 741 27.67 -10.20 62.30
N ALA A 742 26.79 -10.25 63.30
CA ALA A 742 26.44 -11.48 64.01
C ALA A 742 25.62 -12.39 63.08
N SER A 743 24.73 -11.78 62.29
CA SER A 743 23.99 -12.48 61.24
C SER A 743 24.94 -13.07 60.19
N ALA A 744 25.93 -12.31 59.72
CA ALA A 744 26.93 -12.78 58.76
C ALA A 744 27.78 -13.94 59.32
N LEU A 745 28.26 -13.86 60.56
CA LEU A 745 29.02 -14.91 61.23
C LEU A 745 28.18 -16.17 61.55
N ARG A 746 26.86 -16.03 61.74
CA ARG A 746 25.99 -17.22 61.84
C ARG A 746 25.92 -17.99 60.52
N ARG A 747 25.96 -17.28 59.39
CA ARG A 747 25.96 -17.89 58.06
C ARG A 747 27.28 -18.59 57.72
N THR A 748 28.42 -18.10 58.21
CA THR A 748 29.70 -18.85 58.12
C THR A 748 29.65 -20.14 58.92
N ALA A 749 29.14 -20.08 60.16
CA ALA A 749 29.04 -21.24 61.05
C ALA A 749 28.14 -22.35 60.46
N MET A 750 27.05 -21.98 59.78
CA MET A 750 26.16 -22.93 59.10
C MET A 750 26.76 -23.61 57.86
N ARG A 751 27.86 -23.09 57.30
CA ARG A 751 28.58 -23.73 56.17
C ARG A 751 29.78 -24.56 56.61
N LEU A 752 30.35 -24.25 57.78
CA LEU A 752 31.48 -24.98 58.38
C LEU A 752 31.01 -26.20 59.20
N ALA A 753 29.74 -26.23 59.58
CA ALA A 753 29.01 -27.41 60.06
C ALA A 753 28.45 -28.20 58.87
#